data_AF-B3PMA8-F1
#
_entry.id   AF-B3PMA8-F1
#
_cell.length_a   1.000
_cell.length_b   1.000
_cell.length_c   1.000
_cell.angle_alpha   90.00
_cell.angle_beta   90.00
_cell.angle_gamma   90.00
#
_symmetry.space_group_name_H-M   'P 1'
#
loop_
_entity.id
_entity.type
_entity.pdbx_description
1 polymer ?
#
loop_
_entity_poly.entity_id
_entity_poly.type
_entity_poly.pdbx_seq_one_letter_code
_entity_poly.pdbx_strand_id
1 'polypeptide(L)'
;MSKKFNKILLSLPILTLATTPLITLTSKAPRNSSRAIDKDFNSFEAQAKAEAEKLIKEAIESLVKFLEELDEKIKKEALNNPSQLSRRLYVQKLAAYYKTNKDNIIANPKTYGFSFTALEQISKYKKIILARVEYEGKTYENVKIGDTEFDSYKAELEAKGAKVTKIKEVENQITKARFTLFLKKYVDGLKQQITNLVYSENQIPDLKPSVSFEWDETTQTFKPKLNILDKPEGFDSWDDYIKKNITKKIADYDLKQSQDANIAEDKLEELEKIPLVPGDKPKPIDKDDIDSLPELEALVKSEYANKTSNELQALSKEELKKAFFFNNPVNSRYEYTVESITREDNKIYANVVISDRVAPERKRTYSKSEIKVDNSTSYALNQLLYEAQNQEISKVMTEFYQALGLDDKIDYNSLANDNLQQTLYAMVELATKIVTLDSPDTKEFKAERQALIDRKIKDIQANRLSKTAAIVEIKSAIRDTLLSYLVSAQITIKYTFKVGDEERSVNETNPYWKVMGRAYERIMNQFAKAITTYKDIIEKNLQVNSSKQRKLEKRVIEELYEALRKDIFRLKSIASQHPNNLEKWYAHYVESLKRVKKEFDTLRDLATNKEINESSKAEDKKTYLDSYLAAQEHISKQHVSQNKLRTVIGAILLSLGLLMLIISLIMLLVKFKVNKRRKVILAYSVMIGVSAILVVAGVILLALVI
;
A
#
# COMPACT_ATOMS: atom_id res chain seq x y z
N MET A 1 -7.94 -29.61 36.35
CA MET A 1 -8.80 -28.47 35.96
C MET A 1 -8.20 -27.18 36.50
N SER A 2 -8.26 -26.09 35.73
CA SER A 2 -7.68 -24.75 35.99
C SER A 2 -6.16 -24.60 35.82
N LYS A 3 -5.75 -24.05 34.67
CA LYS A 3 -4.61 -23.11 34.47
C LYS A 3 -4.43 -22.80 32.96
N LYS A 4 -5.37 -22.03 32.39
CA LYS A 4 -5.24 -21.38 31.07
C LYS A 4 -5.97 -20.04 31.11
N PHE A 5 -5.35 -19.03 31.70
CA PHE A 5 -5.71 -17.62 31.49
C PHE A 5 -4.52 -16.78 31.96
N ASN A 6 -3.57 -16.49 31.05
CA ASN A 6 -2.56 -15.44 31.22
C ASN A 6 -1.74 -15.15 29.94
N LYS A 7 -2.31 -15.36 28.74
CA LYS A 7 -1.57 -15.18 27.46
C LYS A 7 -2.13 -14.11 26.52
N ILE A 8 -3.00 -13.18 26.96
CA ILE A 8 -3.66 -12.22 26.03
C ILE A 8 -3.56 -10.77 26.52
N LEU A 9 -2.37 -10.25 26.85
CA LEU A 9 -2.27 -8.82 27.22
C LEU A 9 -0.96 -8.10 26.85
N LEU A 10 -0.14 -8.64 25.94
CA LEU A 10 1.13 -7.99 25.54
C LEU A 10 1.34 -7.89 24.01
N SER A 11 0.25 -7.85 23.23
CA SER A 11 0.30 -7.44 21.83
C SER A 11 -0.42 -6.10 21.65
N LEU A 12 0.16 -5.04 22.22
CA LEU A 12 -0.13 -3.67 21.79
C LEU A 12 1.01 -3.26 20.84
N PRO A 13 0.74 -2.93 19.57
CA PRO A 13 1.74 -2.31 18.73
C PRO A 13 2.11 -0.97 19.35
N ILE A 14 3.40 -0.78 19.62
CA ILE A 14 3.99 0.49 20.02
C ILE A 14 3.56 1.52 18.98
N LEU A 15 2.76 2.51 19.40
CA LEU A 15 2.42 3.69 18.60
C LEU A 15 3.74 4.30 18.11
N THR A 16 3.99 4.19 16.81
CA THR A 16 5.05 4.95 16.15
C THR A 16 4.69 6.42 16.27
N LEU A 17 5.48 7.17 17.05
CA LEU A 17 5.45 8.63 17.08
C LEU A 17 5.60 9.16 15.65
N ALA A 18 4.56 9.81 15.16
CA ALA A 18 4.57 10.51 13.89
C ALA A 18 5.59 11.64 13.98
N THR A 19 6.73 11.48 13.32
CA THR A 19 7.68 12.57 13.08
C THR A 19 7.04 13.54 12.09
N THR A 20 6.80 14.77 12.54
CA THR A 20 6.43 15.89 11.67
C THR A 20 7.57 16.19 10.69
N PRO A 21 7.28 16.46 9.41
CA PRO A 21 8.30 17.02 8.52
C PRO A 21 8.54 18.49 8.89
N LEU A 22 9.80 18.81 9.16
CA LEU A 22 10.32 20.18 9.24
C LEU A 22 10.03 20.90 7.91
N ILE A 23 9.34 22.04 7.98
CA ILE A 23 9.16 22.95 6.85
C ILE A 23 10.52 23.56 6.52
N THR A 24 11.12 23.17 5.40
CA THR A 24 12.32 23.81 4.86
C THR A 24 11.94 25.08 4.11
N LEU A 25 12.31 26.23 4.68
CA LEU A 25 12.45 27.50 3.97
C LEU A 25 13.58 27.37 2.94
N THR A 26 13.30 27.59 1.66
CA THR A 26 14.37 27.78 0.65
C THR A 26 14.17 29.10 -0.07
N SER A 27 15.17 29.96 0.03
CA SER A 27 15.30 31.23 -0.67
C SER A 27 15.45 31.03 -2.18
N LYS A 28 14.87 31.95 -2.96
CA LYS A 28 14.98 32.02 -4.43
C LYS A 28 16.43 32.28 -4.85
N ALA A 29 16.90 31.57 -5.88
CA ALA A 29 17.97 32.00 -6.76
C ALA A 29 17.52 31.84 -8.24
N PRO A 30 17.95 32.70 -9.17
CA PRO A 30 17.36 32.80 -10.51
C PRO A 30 17.78 31.65 -11.45
N ARG A 31 16.89 31.32 -12.39
CA ARG A 31 17.09 30.36 -13.51
C ARG A 31 17.74 31.05 -14.72
N ASN A 32 18.92 30.58 -15.13
CA ASN A 32 19.38 30.32 -16.51
C ASN A 32 20.91 30.36 -16.60
N SER A 33 21.53 29.19 -16.64
CA SER A 33 22.77 28.82 -17.33
C SER A 33 22.96 27.33 -17.06
N SER A 34 23.70 26.59 -17.90
CA SER A 34 24.22 25.27 -17.53
C SER A 34 24.82 25.37 -16.13
N ARG A 35 24.17 24.80 -15.11
CA ARG A 35 24.58 25.04 -13.73
C ARG A 35 25.97 24.44 -13.53
N ALA A 36 26.93 25.31 -13.24
CA ALA A 36 28.23 24.89 -12.73
C ALA A 36 28.04 24.10 -11.43
N ILE A 37 29.00 23.21 -11.16
CA ILE A 37 29.14 22.48 -9.89
C ILE A 37 28.88 23.43 -8.70
N ASP A 38 28.10 22.96 -7.72
CA ASP A 38 27.71 23.78 -6.56
C ASP A 38 28.97 24.38 -5.89
N LYS A 39 28.90 25.67 -5.52
CA LYS A 39 30.03 26.37 -4.89
C LYS A 39 30.46 25.70 -3.58
N ASP A 40 29.52 25.03 -2.91
CA ASP A 40 29.76 24.32 -1.66
C ASP A 40 30.14 22.84 -1.88
N PHE A 41 30.31 22.37 -3.11
CA PHE A 41 30.56 20.95 -3.41
C PHE A 41 31.76 20.36 -2.66
N ASN A 42 32.84 21.14 -2.52
CA ASN A 42 34.03 20.71 -1.77
C ASN A 42 33.74 20.43 -0.28
N SER A 43 32.61 20.88 0.27
CA SER A 43 32.20 20.58 1.65
C SER A 43 31.38 19.29 1.79
N PHE A 44 30.92 18.71 0.68
CA PHE A 44 30.00 17.58 0.69
C PHE A 44 30.66 16.30 1.23
N GLU A 45 31.90 16.03 0.85
CA GLU A 45 32.64 14.86 1.33
C GLU A 45 32.78 14.86 2.87
N ALA A 46 33.16 16.00 3.44
CA ALA A 46 33.26 16.13 4.90
C ALA A 46 31.90 15.96 5.60
N GLN A 47 30.82 16.49 5.02
CA GLN A 47 29.46 16.32 5.52
C GLN A 47 28.99 14.87 5.45
N ALA A 48 29.21 14.19 4.31
CA ALA A 48 28.90 12.78 4.14
C ALA A 48 29.64 11.92 5.16
N LYS A 49 30.94 12.17 5.35
CA LYS A 49 31.77 11.43 6.30
C LYS A 49 31.27 11.60 7.73
N ALA A 50 31.03 12.82 8.17
CA ALA A 50 30.54 13.10 9.52
C ALA A 50 29.17 12.43 9.80
N GLU A 51 28.23 12.50 8.85
CA GLU A 51 26.93 11.86 9.02
C GLU A 51 27.00 10.33 8.91
N ALA A 52 27.89 9.78 8.08
CA ALA A 52 28.11 8.33 8.01
C ALA A 52 28.71 7.79 9.33
N GLU A 53 29.69 8.48 9.92
CA GLU A 53 30.28 8.12 11.22
C GLU A 53 29.25 8.18 12.35
N LYS A 54 28.41 9.22 12.38
CA LYS A 54 27.32 9.33 13.35
C LYS A 54 26.28 8.23 13.17
N LEU A 55 25.88 7.97 11.92
CA LEU A 55 24.91 6.95 11.57
C LEU A 55 25.38 5.55 11.97
N ILE A 56 26.60 5.15 11.62
CA ILE A 56 27.09 3.81 11.96
C ILE A 56 27.15 3.63 13.48
N LYS A 57 27.55 4.66 14.22
CA LYS A 57 27.55 4.64 15.68
C LYS A 57 26.13 4.40 16.24
N GLU A 58 25.16 5.22 15.84
CA GLU A 58 23.77 5.08 16.30
C GLU A 58 23.15 3.73 15.88
N ALA A 59 23.45 3.28 14.66
CA ALA A 59 22.90 2.06 14.09
C ALA A 59 23.44 0.82 14.80
N ILE A 60 24.74 0.73 15.04
CA ILE A 60 25.36 -0.40 15.75
C ILE A 60 24.93 -0.42 17.21
N GLU A 61 24.84 0.73 17.88
CA GLU A 61 24.30 0.81 19.26
C GLU A 61 22.86 0.31 19.35
N SER A 62 22.01 0.75 18.43
CA SER A 62 20.60 0.33 18.38
C SER A 62 20.47 -1.16 18.04
N LEU A 63 21.32 -1.66 17.14
CA LEU A 63 21.34 -3.06 16.73
C LEU A 63 21.76 -3.99 17.87
N VAL A 64 22.82 -3.65 18.61
CA VAL A 64 23.27 -4.44 19.78
C VAL A 64 22.14 -4.53 20.80
N LYS A 65 21.50 -3.39 21.11
CA LYS A 65 20.36 -3.36 22.03
C LYS A 65 19.19 -4.23 21.54
N PHE A 66 18.84 -4.12 20.26
CA PHE A 66 17.79 -4.95 19.65
C PHE A 66 18.10 -6.45 19.76
N LEU A 67 19.33 -6.86 19.48
CA LEU A 67 19.74 -8.27 19.54
C LEU A 67 19.74 -8.80 20.99
N GLU A 68 20.18 -8.00 21.96
CA GLU A 68 20.12 -8.35 23.39
C GLU A 68 18.67 -8.50 23.89
N GLU A 69 17.78 -7.57 23.51
CA GLU A 69 16.34 -7.66 23.83
C GLU A 69 15.68 -8.88 23.16
N LEU A 70 16.11 -9.22 21.94
CA LEU A 70 15.64 -10.39 21.21
C LEU A 70 16.10 -11.70 21.86
N ASP A 71 17.35 -11.81 22.32
CA ASP A 71 17.83 -12.99 23.08
C ASP A 71 17.05 -13.15 24.38
N GLU A 72 16.85 -12.07 25.14
CA GLU A 72 16.06 -12.11 26.38
C GLU A 72 14.59 -12.49 26.15
N LYS A 73 14.01 -12.08 25.03
CA LYS A 73 12.67 -12.53 24.62
C LYS A 73 12.65 -14.03 24.32
N ILE A 74 13.60 -14.51 23.52
CA ILE A 74 13.71 -15.93 23.15
C ILE A 74 13.97 -16.81 24.38
N LYS A 75 14.79 -16.35 25.33
CA LYS A 75 15.10 -17.03 26.60
C LYS A 75 13.89 -17.21 27.52
N LYS A 76 12.91 -16.30 27.45
CA LYS A 76 11.65 -16.39 28.22
C LYS A 76 10.65 -17.37 27.60
N GLU A 77 10.84 -17.73 26.33
CA GLU A 77 10.09 -18.80 25.68
C GLU A 77 10.67 -20.14 26.14
N ALA A 78 9.80 -21.14 26.37
CA ALA A 78 10.27 -22.47 26.73
C ALA A 78 11.00 -23.05 25.51
N LEU A 79 12.34 -23.18 25.59
CA LEU A 79 13.23 -23.67 24.53
C LEU A 79 13.02 -25.18 24.34
N ASN A 80 11.88 -25.53 23.74
CA ASN A 80 11.38 -26.90 23.73
C ASN A 80 11.61 -27.60 22.39
N ASN A 81 12.21 -26.92 21.40
CA ASN A 81 12.53 -27.52 20.12
C ASN A 81 13.89 -27.02 19.53
N PRO A 82 14.52 -27.83 18.66
CA PRO A 82 15.75 -27.50 17.92
C PRO A 82 15.75 -26.16 17.18
N SER A 83 14.61 -25.74 16.64
CA SER A 83 14.47 -24.49 15.88
C SER A 83 14.63 -23.25 16.77
N GLN A 84 14.02 -23.26 17.95
CA GLN A 84 14.14 -22.18 18.93
C GLN A 84 15.57 -22.06 19.50
N LEU A 85 16.24 -23.20 19.68
CA LEU A 85 17.66 -23.21 20.08
C LEU A 85 18.57 -22.63 19.00
N SER A 86 18.35 -23.00 17.74
CA SER A 86 19.11 -22.48 16.59
C SER A 86 18.90 -20.97 16.42
N ARG A 87 17.65 -20.51 16.56
CA ARG A 87 17.31 -19.09 16.58
C ARG A 87 18.04 -18.34 17.69
N ARG A 88 18.02 -18.87 18.92
CA ARG A 88 18.68 -18.25 20.06
C ARG A 88 20.19 -18.14 19.84
N LEU A 89 20.83 -19.23 19.45
CA LEU A 89 22.27 -19.24 19.17
C LEU A 89 22.63 -18.23 18.09
N TYR A 90 21.85 -18.16 17.01
CA TYR A 90 22.10 -17.19 15.95
C TYR A 90 22.05 -15.74 16.46
N VAL A 91 21.03 -15.39 17.25
CA VAL A 91 20.92 -14.06 17.86
C VAL A 91 22.09 -13.79 18.81
N GLN A 92 22.52 -14.77 19.60
CA GLN A 92 23.68 -14.62 20.50
C GLN A 92 24.99 -14.40 19.73
N LYS A 93 25.21 -15.12 18.62
CA LYS A 93 26.39 -14.94 17.77
C LYS A 93 26.38 -13.57 17.09
N LEU A 94 25.23 -13.10 16.60
CA LEU A 94 25.07 -11.73 16.09
C LEU A 94 25.38 -10.70 17.19
N ALA A 95 24.76 -10.83 18.37
CA ALA A 95 24.96 -9.89 19.48
C ALA A 95 26.43 -9.82 19.88
N ALA A 96 27.09 -10.98 20.02
CA ALA A 96 28.52 -11.06 20.34
C ALA A 96 29.38 -10.40 19.26
N TYR A 97 29.13 -10.68 17.98
CA TYR A 97 29.88 -10.10 16.87
C TYR A 97 29.83 -8.57 16.88
N TYR A 98 28.61 -7.99 16.94
CA TYR A 98 28.43 -6.53 16.89
C TYR A 98 28.87 -5.83 18.18
N LYS A 99 28.78 -6.50 19.33
CA LYS A 99 29.24 -5.95 20.62
C LYS A 99 30.75 -5.93 20.73
N THR A 100 31.42 -7.05 20.41
CA THR A 100 32.88 -7.18 20.48
C THR A 100 33.57 -6.29 19.45
N ASN A 101 33.01 -6.18 18.24
CA ASN A 101 33.60 -5.40 17.17
C ASN A 101 33.07 -3.96 17.09
N LYS A 102 32.23 -3.50 18.04
CA LYS A 102 31.54 -2.20 17.97
C LYS A 102 32.46 -1.05 17.56
N ASP A 103 33.53 -0.84 18.31
CA ASP A 103 34.43 0.30 18.11
C ASP A 103 35.23 0.16 16.81
N ASN A 104 35.58 -1.08 16.43
CA ASN A 104 36.26 -1.37 15.17
C ASN A 104 35.34 -1.20 13.95
N ILE A 105 34.04 -1.52 14.07
CA ILE A 105 33.03 -1.29 13.03
C ILE A 105 32.83 0.20 12.83
N ILE A 106 32.79 0.99 13.91
CA ILE A 106 32.65 2.45 13.83
C ILE A 106 33.89 3.06 13.18
N ALA A 107 35.09 2.60 13.56
CA ALA A 107 36.34 3.12 13.00
C ALA A 107 36.60 2.68 11.56
N ASN A 108 36.24 1.44 11.20
CA ASN A 108 36.55 0.82 9.90
C ASN A 108 35.33 0.07 9.31
N PRO A 109 34.22 0.77 9.00
CA PRO A 109 32.95 0.13 8.63
C PRO A 109 33.07 -0.79 7.39
N LYS A 110 33.86 -0.38 6.38
CA LYS A 110 34.07 -1.17 5.15
C LYS A 110 34.65 -2.55 5.44
N THR A 111 35.59 -2.66 6.38
CA THR A 111 36.24 -3.94 6.78
C THR A 111 35.25 -4.94 7.38
N TYR A 112 34.14 -4.45 7.92
CA TYR A 112 33.08 -5.25 8.54
C TYR A 112 31.82 -5.41 7.67
N GLY A 113 31.89 -4.97 6.40
CA GLY A 113 30.79 -5.13 5.44
C GLY A 113 29.86 -3.93 5.32
N PHE A 114 30.14 -2.82 6.03
CA PHE A 114 29.39 -1.57 5.92
C PHE A 114 30.09 -0.63 4.92
N SER A 115 29.85 -0.85 3.63
CA SER A 115 30.37 0.03 2.57
C SER A 115 29.33 1.07 2.18
N PHE A 116 29.57 2.34 2.48
CA PHE A 116 28.67 3.46 2.13
C PHE A 116 29.13 4.16 0.86
N THR A 117 29.36 3.38 -0.19
CA THR A 117 30.05 3.85 -1.37
C THR A 117 29.23 4.91 -2.10
N ALA A 118 27.90 4.82 -2.15
CA ALA A 118 27.06 5.85 -2.75
C ALA A 118 27.27 7.24 -2.14
N LEU A 119 27.45 7.32 -0.80
CA LEU A 119 27.73 8.58 -0.12
C LEU A 119 29.06 9.18 -0.59
N GLU A 120 30.11 8.35 -0.67
CA GLU A 120 31.43 8.76 -1.14
C GLU A 120 31.38 9.19 -2.61
N GLN A 121 30.81 8.36 -3.49
CA GLN A 121 30.79 8.60 -4.94
C GLN A 121 30.05 9.91 -5.29
N ILE A 122 28.96 10.21 -4.60
CA ILE A 122 28.15 11.41 -4.88
C ILE A 122 28.73 12.67 -4.22
N SER A 123 29.41 12.55 -3.08
CA SER A 123 29.92 13.71 -2.35
C SER A 123 31.31 14.16 -2.79
N LYS A 124 32.13 13.25 -3.34
CA LYS A 124 33.54 13.49 -3.65
C LYS A 124 33.79 13.85 -5.11
N TYR A 125 33.11 13.21 -6.05
CA TYR A 125 33.44 13.33 -7.47
C TYR A 125 32.56 14.35 -8.18
N LYS A 126 33.21 15.36 -8.77
CA LYS A 126 32.59 16.38 -9.61
C LYS A 126 32.14 15.86 -10.98
N LYS A 127 32.70 14.72 -11.40
CA LYS A 127 32.32 13.99 -12.60
C LYS A 127 31.98 12.56 -12.21
N ILE A 128 30.90 12.06 -12.77
CA ILE A 128 30.33 10.75 -12.42
C ILE A 128 30.02 10.00 -13.69
N ILE A 129 30.33 8.71 -13.68
CA ILE A 129 29.86 7.72 -14.63
C ILE A 129 28.56 7.11 -14.10
N LEU A 130 27.53 7.16 -14.94
CA LEU A 130 26.32 6.39 -14.77
C LEU A 130 26.57 4.98 -15.29
N ALA A 131 26.31 3.97 -14.46
CA ALA A 131 26.53 2.58 -14.79
C ALA A 131 25.27 1.74 -14.57
N ARG A 132 25.17 0.65 -15.33
CA ARG A 132 24.26 -0.47 -15.06
C ARG A 132 25.03 -1.51 -14.26
N VAL A 133 24.49 -1.94 -13.12
CA VAL A 133 25.07 -2.96 -12.25
C VAL A 133 24.07 -4.10 -12.09
N GLU A 134 24.43 -5.30 -12.53
CA GLU A 134 23.69 -6.53 -12.25
C GLU A 134 24.35 -7.22 -11.05
N TYR A 135 23.64 -7.42 -9.94
CA TYR A 135 24.17 -7.99 -8.70
C TYR A 135 23.12 -8.84 -7.98
N GLU A 136 23.46 -10.07 -7.59
CA GLU A 136 22.57 -11.01 -6.89
C GLU A 136 21.18 -11.17 -7.57
N GLY A 137 21.16 -11.23 -8.91
CA GLY A 137 19.93 -11.40 -9.71
C GLY A 137 19.07 -10.14 -9.86
N LYS A 138 19.54 -8.98 -9.38
CA LYS A 138 18.88 -7.67 -9.55
C LYS A 138 19.67 -6.77 -10.48
N THR A 139 18.97 -5.93 -11.23
CA THR A 139 19.57 -4.91 -12.09
C THR A 139 19.35 -3.53 -11.50
N TYR A 140 20.45 -2.81 -11.29
CA TYR A 140 20.49 -1.42 -10.85
C TYR A 140 20.91 -0.53 -12.02
N GLU A 141 20.12 0.48 -12.30
CA GLU A 141 20.33 1.38 -13.44
C GLU A 141 20.80 2.74 -12.97
N ASN A 142 21.73 3.37 -13.71
CA ASN A 142 22.26 4.69 -13.39
C ASN A 142 22.88 4.77 -11.98
N VAL A 143 23.60 3.73 -11.59
CA VAL A 143 24.46 3.76 -10.40
C VAL A 143 25.55 4.80 -10.64
N LYS A 144 25.76 5.69 -9.68
CA LYS A 144 26.72 6.79 -9.74
C LYS A 144 28.07 6.31 -9.23
N ILE A 145 29.05 6.36 -10.09
CA ILE A 145 30.44 6.01 -9.80
C ILE A 145 31.32 7.18 -10.23
N GLY A 146 32.25 7.62 -9.40
CA GLY A 146 33.22 8.65 -9.76
C GLY A 146 33.98 8.27 -11.02
N ASP A 147 34.19 9.24 -11.90
CA ASP A 147 34.89 9.02 -13.16
C ASP A 147 36.29 8.41 -12.97
N THR A 148 37.04 8.90 -11.98
CA THR A 148 38.38 8.40 -11.65
C THR A 148 38.40 7.06 -10.91
N GLU A 149 37.27 6.61 -10.36
CA GLU A 149 37.15 5.35 -9.59
C GLU A 149 36.36 4.28 -10.34
N PHE A 150 36.03 4.51 -11.61
CA PHE A 150 35.15 3.57 -12.31
C PHE A 150 35.76 2.18 -12.42
N ASP A 151 37.02 2.08 -12.84
CA ASP A 151 37.67 0.78 -13.05
C ASP A 151 37.95 0.05 -11.72
N SER A 152 38.35 0.78 -10.67
CA SER A 152 38.59 0.21 -9.34
C SER A 152 37.28 -0.28 -8.71
N TYR A 153 36.21 0.51 -8.77
CA TYR A 153 34.91 0.13 -8.20
C TYR A 153 34.23 -0.96 -9.02
N LYS A 154 34.37 -0.92 -10.35
CA LYS A 154 33.96 -2.01 -11.24
C LYS A 154 34.64 -3.31 -10.84
N ALA A 155 35.97 -3.31 -10.69
CA ALA A 155 36.71 -4.49 -10.28
C ALA A 155 36.27 -5.00 -8.90
N GLU A 156 35.99 -4.11 -7.93
CA GLU A 156 35.47 -4.48 -6.61
C GLU A 156 34.10 -5.18 -6.70
N LEU A 157 33.19 -4.67 -7.53
CA LEU A 157 31.87 -5.25 -7.73
C LEU A 157 31.92 -6.56 -8.53
N GLU A 158 32.75 -6.64 -9.56
CA GLU A 158 32.95 -7.84 -10.38
C GLU A 158 33.58 -8.97 -9.56
N ALA A 159 34.51 -8.66 -8.65
CA ALA A 159 35.05 -9.63 -7.69
C ALA A 159 33.97 -10.20 -6.74
N LYS A 160 32.84 -9.50 -6.58
CA LYS A 160 31.66 -9.93 -5.80
C LYS A 160 30.60 -10.60 -6.68
N GLY A 161 30.88 -10.88 -7.95
CA GLY A 161 29.97 -11.52 -8.89
C GLY A 161 28.97 -10.57 -9.55
N ALA A 162 29.22 -9.25 -9.51
CA ALA A 162 28.42 -8.29 -10.26
C ALA A 162 28.87 -8.19 -11.73
N LYS A 163 28.00 -7.67 -12.59
CA LYS A 163 28.38 -7.21 -13.94
C LYS A 163 28.13 -5.71 -14.03
N VAL A 164 29.16 -4.95 -14.40
CA VAL A 164 29.10 -3.48 -14.45
C VAL A 164 29.32 -2.97 -15.87
N THR A 165 28.36 -2.19 -16.39
CA THR A 165 28.41 -1.60 -17.73
C THR A 165 28.35 -0.08 -17.64
N LYS A 166 29.33 0.62 -18.22
CA LYS A 166 29.32 2.09 -18.35
C LYS A 166 28.18 2.50 -19.29
N ILE A 167 27.33 3.42 -18.85
CA ILE A 167 26.25 4.00 -19.67
C ILE A 167 26.73 5.32 -20.27
N LYS A 168 27.01 6.32 -19.43
CA LYS A 168 27.46 7.66 -19.84
C LYS A 168 28.18 8.39 -18.71
N GLU A 169 28.94 9.42 -19.06
CA GLU A 169 29.61 10.32 -18.11
C GLU A 169 28.82 11.63 -18.00
N VAL A 170 28.70 12.16 -16.79
CA VAL A 170 27.95 13.39 -16.48
C VAL A 170 28.68 14.22 -15.43
N GLU A 171 28.44 15.53 -15.42
CA GLU A 171 28.86 16.39 -14.31
C GLU A 171 27.94 16.17 -13.10
N ASN A 172 28.53 16.19 -11.91
CA ASN A 172 27.79 16.14 -10.66
C ASN A 172 27.33 17.54 -10.28
N GLN A 173 26.10 17.87 -10.70
CA GLN A 173 25.44 19.15 -10.49
C GLN A 173 24.50 19.11 -9.28
N ILE A 174 24.71 18.17 -8.34
CA ILE A 174 23.90 18.10 -7.14
C ILE A 174 24.05 19.38 -6.32
N THR A 175 22.92 20.02 -6.00
CA THR A 175 22.93 21.22 -5.16
C THR A 175 23.06 20.84 -3.69
N LYS A 176 23.58 21.74 -2.86
CA LYS A 176 23.70 21.52 -1.41
C LYS A 176 22.40 21.06 -0.75
N ALA A 177 21.27 21.65 -1.13
CA ALA A 177 19.96 21.28 -0.61
C ALA A 177 19.58 19.84 -1.00
N ARG A 178 19.83 19.45 -2.25
CA ARG A 178 19.56 18.09 -2.75
C ARG A 178 20.50 17.07 -2.13
N PHE A 179 21.78 17.42 -1.98
CA PHE A 179 22.77 16.60 -1.31
C PHE A 179 22.41 16.37 0.16
N THR A 180 22.00 17.42 0.88
CA THR A 180 21.51 17.31 2.27
C THR A 180 20.29 16.39 2.37
N LEU A 181 19.36 16.48 1.41
CA LEU A 181 18.18 15.62 1.37
C LEU A 181 18.52 14.17 1.01
N PHE A 182 19.46 13.95 0.09
CA PHE A 182 20.00 12.63 -0.22
C PHE A 182 20.66 12.00 1.02
N LEU A 183 21.55 12.74 1.69
CA LEU A 183 22.18 12.31 2.94
C LEU A 183 21.14 11.90 3.97
N LYS A 184 20.14 12.75 4.21
CA LYS A 184 19.09 12.45 5.18
C LYS A 184 18.31 11.19 4.81
N LYS A 185 17.92 11.03 3.53
CA LYS A 185 17.19 9.83 3.06
C LYS A 185 18.03 8.55 3.20
N TYR A 186 19.32 8.63 2.88
CA TYR A 186 20.25 7.52 3.05
C TYR A 186 20.35 7.14 4.54
N VAL A 187 20.62 8.12 5.41
CA VAL A 187 20.75 7.93 6.86
C VAL A 187 19.47 7.34 7.46
N ASP A 188 18.31 7.96 7.20
CA ASP A 188 17.01 7.52 7.72
C ASP A 188 16.63 6.13 7.19
N GLY A 189 16.89 5.86 5.91
CA GLY A 189 16.60 4.59 5.27
C GLY A 189 17.42 3.44 5.87
N LEU A 190 18.72 3.64 6.06
CA LEU A 190 19.59 2.65 6.69
C LEU A 190 19.15 2.39 8.14
N LYS A 191 18.88 3.45 8.91
CA LYS A 191 18.41 3.34 10.30
C LYS A 191 17.14 2.52 10.44
N GLN A 192 16.21 2.65 9.50
CA GLN A 192 14.96 1.87 9.48
C GLN A 192 15.16 0.40 9.10
N GLN A 193 16.17 0.10 8.28
CA GLN A 193 16.35 -1.24 7.69
C GLN A 193 17.45 -2.06 8.37
N ILE A 194 18.38 -1.44 9.12
CA ILE A 194 19.58 -2.09 9.63
C ILE A 194 19.31 -3.37 10.43
N THR A 195 18.25 -3.39 11.25
CA THR A 195 17.86 -4.57 12.03
C THR A 195 17.42 -5.72 11.13
N ASN A 196 16.66 -5.43 10.07
CA ASN A 196 16.21 -6.42 9.09
C ASN A 196 17.35 -6.86 8.15
N LEU A 197 18.30 -5.97 7.87
CA LEU A 197 19.51 -6.30 7.11
C LEU A 197 20.40 -7.24 7.91
N VAL A 198 20.44 -7.12 9.24
CA VAL A 198 21.28 -7.97 10.09
C VAL A 198 20.57 -9.26 10.50
N TYR A 199 19.30 -9.19 10.89
CA TYR A 199 18.52 -10.32 11.38
C TYR A 199 17.24 -10.52 10.56
N SER A 200 17.05 -11.73 10.06
CA SER A 200 15.79 -12.19 9.46
C SER A 200 15.57 -13.66 9.80
N GLU A 201 14.32 -14.05 10.05
CA GLU A 201 13.99 -15.43 10.48
C GLU A 201 14.30 -16.47 9.39
N ASN A 202 14.24 -16.08 8.12
CA ASN A 202 14.56 -16.94 6.98
C ASN A 202 16.09 -17.14 6.75
N GLN A 203 16.94 -16.53 7.58
CA GLN A 203 18.40 -16.57 7.46
C GLN A 203 19.06 -17.17 8.70
N ILE A 204 18.26 -17.76 9.58
CA ILE A 204 18.77 -18.60 10.65
C ILE A 204 19.40 -19.81 9.95
N PRO A 205 20.72 -20.03 10.04
CA PRO A 205 21.34 -21.20 9.45
C PRO A 205 20.69 -22.46 10.03
N ASP A 206 20.54 -23.51 9.22
CA ASP A 206 20.10 -24.81 9.73
C ASP A 206 21.24 -25.45 10.50
N LEU A 207 21.25 -25.24 11.82
CA LEU A 207 22.34 -25.67 12.69
C LEU A 207 22.22 -27.14 13.12
N LYS A 208 21.16 -27.86 12.68
CA LYS A 208 20.86 -29.26 13.01
C LYS A 208 21.38 -29.68 14.40
N PRO A 209 20.94 -29.02 15.49
CA PRO A 209 21.51 -29.27 16.81
C PRO A 209 21.26 -30.74 17.18
N SER A 210 22.32 -31.46 17.53
CA SER A 210 22.22 -32.85 18.00
C SER A 210 22.47 -32.89 19.51
N VAL A 211 21.81 -33.82 20.19
CA VAL A 211 22.04 -34.06 21.61
C VAL A 211 22.86 -35.34 21.73
N SER A 212 24.10 -35.24 22.22
CA SER A 212 24.83 -36.39 22.71
C SER A 212 24.70 -36.48 24.23
N PHE A 213 25.11 -37.61 24.80
CA PHE A 213 25.17 -37.79 26.24
C PHE A 213 26.63 -37.96 26.63
N GLU A 214 27.12 -37.12 27.54
CA GLU A 214 28.45 -37.26 28.13
C GLU A 214 28.33 -37.83 29.53
N TRP A 215 29.22 -38.77 29.85
CA TRP A 215 29.30 -39.34 31.18
C TRP A 215 29.95 -38.31 32.12
N ASP A 216 29.23 -37.88 33.16
CA ASP A 216 29.77 -37.03 34.20
C ASP A 216 30.34 -37.92 35.32
N GLU A 217 31.66 -37.93 35.47
CA GLU A 217 32.36 -38.74 36.49
C GLU A 217 32.02 -38.32 37.93
N THR A 218 31.62 -37.06 38.14
CA THR A 218 31.30 -36.52 39.48
C THR A 218 29.90 -36.95 39.92
N THR A 219 28.94 -36.96 38.99
CA THR A 219 27.55 -37.32 39.28
C THR A 219 27.18 -38.73 38.84
N GLN A 220 28.14 -39.51 38.31
CA GLN A 220 27.97 -40.87 37.76
C GLN A 220 26.71 -41.03 36.90
N THR A 221 26.44 -40.03 36.06
CA THR A 221 25.22 -39.96 35.25
C THR A 221 25.51 -39.41 33.87
N PHE A 222 24.76 -39.87 32.88
CA PHE A 222 24.79 -39.29 31.54
C PHE A 222 24.09 -37.92 31.55
N LYS A 223 24.86 -36.87 31.27
CA LYS A 223 24.33 -35.52 31.08
C LYS A 223 24.12 -35.25 29.59
N PRO A 224 22.95 -34.73 29.19
CA PRO A 224 22.75 -34.31 27.81
C PRO A 224 23.68 -33.15 27.49
N LYS A 225 24.50 -33.31 26.44
CA LYS A 225 25.30 -32.26 25.83
C LYS A 225 24.71 -31.89 24.49
N LEU A 226 24.43 -30.61 24.32
CA LEU A 226 23.97 -30.06 23.05
C LEU A 226 25.20 -29.84 22.16
N ASN A 227 25.33 -30.64 21.11
CA ASN A 227 26.32 -30.43 20.06
C ASN A 227 25.71 -29.52 19.01
N ILE A 228 26.22 -28.29 18.95
CA ILE A 228 25.89 -27.35 17.89
C ILE A 228 27.12 -27.20 17.02
N LEU A 229 26.95 -27.12 15.70
CA LEU A 229 28.06 -26.82 14.80
C LEU A 229 28.76 -25.54 15.27
N ASP A 230 30.10 -25.60 15.39
CA ASP A 230 30.91 -24.45 15.82
C ASP A 230 30.82 -23.28 14.83
N LYS A 231 30.39 -23.56 13.58
CA LYS A 231 30.21 -22.60 12.50
C LYS A 231 29.14 -23.07 11.49
N PRO A 232 28.49 -22.15 10.75
CA PRO A 232 27.60 -22.51 9.64
C PRO A 232 28.33 -23.24 8.50
N GLU A 233 27.60 -24.09 7.77
CA GLU A 233 28.15 -24.87 6.65
C GLU A 233 28.67 -23.96 5.52
N GLY A 234 29.89 -24.22 5.04
CA GLY A 234 30.53 -23.44 3.97
C GLY A 234 31.20 -22.13 4.40
N PHE A 235 31.37 -21.90 5.70
CA PHE A 235 32.03 -20.71 6.26
C PHE A 235 33.19 -21.08 7.18
N ASP A 236 34.14 -20.17 7.34
CA ASP A 236 35.32 -20.40 8.19
C ASP A 236 35.04 -20.15 9.67
N SER A 237 34.11 -19.25 9.96
CA SER A 237 33.67 -18.91 11.32
C SER A 237 32.28 -18.25 11.31
N TRP A 238 31.71 -18.01 12.50
CA TRP A 238 30.53 -17.16 12.64
C TRP A 238 30.78 -15.72 12.18
N ASP A 239 31.97 -15.19 12.43
CA ASP A 239 32.34 -13.83 12.03
C ASP A 239 32.37 -13.70 10.51
N ASP A 240 32.94 -14.70 9.83
CA ASP A 240 32.93 -14.80 8.36
C ASP A 240 31.50 -14.88 7.81
N TYR A 241 30.66 -15.74 8.41
CA TYR A 241 29.24 -15.84 8.04
C TYR A 241 28.49 -14.51 8.17
N ILE A 242 28.63 -13.84 9.31
CA ILE A 242 27.95 -12.58 9.59
C ILE A 242 28.44 -11.51 8.63
N LYS A 243 29.77 -11.38 8.47
CA LYS A 243 30.41 -10.41 7.58
C LYS A 243 29.96 -10.59 6.12
N LYS A 244 30.01 -11.81 5.58
CA LYS A 244 29.63 -12.07 4.18
C LYS A 244 28.16 -11.74 3.93
N ASN A 245 27.28 -12.10 4.86
CA ASN A 245 25.85 -11.82 4.75
C ASN A 245 25.53 -10.32 4.82
N ILE A 246 26.10 -9.59 5.79
CA ILE A 246 25.83 -8.15 5.89
C ILE A 246 26.43 -7.38 4.71
N THR A 247 27.64 -7.77 4.26
CA THR A 247 28.30 -7.16 3.09
C THR A 247 27.40 -7.21 1.86
N LYS A 248 26.77 -8.35 1.57
CA LYS A 248 25.89 -8.50 0.42
C LYS A 248 24.69 -7.55 0.48
N LYS A 249 24.06 -7.45 1.65
CA LYS A 249 22.84 -6.66 1.85
C LYS A 249 23.09 -5.16 1.92
N ILE A 250 24.23 -4.76 2.50
CA ILE A 250 24.63 -3.35 2.49
C ILE A 250 24.99 -2.92 1.06
N ALA A 251 25.67 -3.77 0.28
CA ALA A 251 25.90 -3.48 -1.13
C ALA A 251 24.58 -3.33 -1.92
N ASP A 252 23.60 -4.22 -1.70
CA ASP A 252 22.25 -4.12 -2.28
C ASP A 252 21.57 -2.80 -1.94
N TYR A 253 21.61 -2.42 -0.66
CA TYR A 253 21.08 -1.15 -0.16
C TYR A 253 21.79 0.06 -0.80
N ASP A 254 23.13 0.05 -0.83
CA ASP A 254 23.95 1.14 -1.32
C ASP A 254 23.77 1.37 -2.83
N LEU A 255 23.74 0.30 -3.63
CA LEU A 255 23.44 0.36 -5.07
C LEU A 255 22.06 0.97 -5.33
N LYS A 256 21.05 0.59 -4.52
CA LYS A 256 19.72 1.19 -4.61
C LYS A 256 19.72 2.68 -4.28
N GLN A 257 20.39 3.10 -3.21
CA GLN A 257 20.48 4.52 -2.86
C GLN A 257 21.23 5.32 -3.94
N SER A 258 22.29 4.74 -4.52
CA SER A 258 23.02 5.35 -5.63
C SER A 258 22.11 5.54 -6.84
N GLN A 259 21.33 4.53 -7.23
CA GLN A 259 20.34 4.65 -8.30
C GLN A 259 19.34 5.79 -8.04
N ASP A 260 18.84 5.91 -6.81
CA ASP A 260 17.80 6.88 -6.45
C ASP A 260 18.33 8.32 -6.25
N ALA A 261 19.64 8.54 -6.24
CA ALA A 261 20.24 9.86 -6.09
C ALA A 261 20.12 10.69 -7.38
N ASN A 262 19.57 11.91 -7.25
CA ASN A 262 19.42 12.84 -8.38
C ASN A 262 20.57 13.86 -8.40
N ILE A 263 21.52 13.70 -9.33
CA ILE A 263 22.78 14.47 -9.44
C ILE A 263 22.81 15.50 -10.57
N ALA A 264 21.80 15.58 -11.44
CA ALA A 264 21.69 16.59 -12.48
C ALA A 264 20.46 17.48 -12.23
N GLU A 265 20.42 18.71 -12.74
CA GLU A 265 19.12 19.25 -13.10
C GLU A 265 18.60 18.40 -14.25
N ASP A 266 17.83 17.36 -13.93
CA ASP A 266 16.61 17.15 -14.69
C ASP A 266 16.02 18.55 -14.86
N LYS A 267 15.79 18.98 -16.11
CA LYS A 267 14.80 20.03 -16.38
C LYS A 267 13.69 19.75 -15.38
N LEU A 268 13.41 20.74 -14.53
CA LEU A 268 12.33 20.65 -13.56
C LEU A 268 11.15 20.09 -14.34
N GLU A 269 10.82 18.82 -14.08
CA GLU A 269 9.88 18.05 -14.89
C GLU A 269 8.69 18.95 -15.17
N GLU A 270 8.54 19.39 -16.41
CA GLU A 270 7.20 19.32 -16.99
C GLU A 270 6.93 17.82 -17.06
N LEU A 271 6.37 17.31 -15.95
CA LEU A 271 5.31 16.34 -16.11
C LEU A 271 4.45 16.95 -17.21
N GLU A 272 4.18 16.19 -18.27
CA GLU A 272 3.08 16.57 -19.16
C GLU A 272 1.93 17.05 -18.29
N LYS A 273 1.23 18.08 -18.73
CA LYS A 273 0.05 18.62 -18.05
C LYS A 273 -0.99 17.50 -17.88
N ILE A 274 -0.79 16.69 -16.86
CA ILE A 274 -1.72 15.70 -16.34
C ILE A 274 -2.58 16.50 -15.38
N PRO A 275 -3.91 16.50 -15.55
CA PRO A 275 -4.75 17.35 -14.76
C PRO A 275 -4.65 17.07 -13.29
N LEU A 276 -4.27 18.11 -12.59
CA LEU A 276 -4.31 18.19 -11.14
C LEU A 276 -5.08 19.44 -10.69
N VAL A 277 -5.40 20.34 -11.61
CA VAL A 277 -6.10 21.60 -11.39
C VAL A 277 -7.26 21.78 -12.38
N PRO A 278 -8.37 22.43 -11.99
CA PRO A 278 -9.53 22.59 -12.86
C PRO A 278 -9.20 23.22 -14.23
N GLY A 279 -9.17 22.41 -15.30
CA GLY A 279 -8.95 22.86 -16.68
C GLY A 279 -7.88 22.12 -17.47
N ASP A 280 -7.03 21.33 -16.82
CA ASP A 280 -6.14 20.41 -17.51
C ASP A 280 -6.94 19.19 -18.03
N LYS A 281 -6.50 18.54 -19.12
CA LYS A 281 -7.19 17.37 -19.71
C LYS A 281 -6.35 16.10 -19.57
N PRO A 282 -6.93 15.00 -19.06
CA PRO A 282 -6.19 13.77 -18.85
C PRO A 282 -5.81 13.15 -20.19
N LYS A 283 -4.72 12.38 -20.21
CA LYS A 283 -4.40 11.60 -21.41
C LYS A 283 -5.49 10.55 -21.65
N PRO A 284 -5.92 10.37 -22.91
CA PRO A 284 -6.81 9.27 -23.27
C PRO A 284 -6.21 7.92 -22.84
N ILE A 285 -7.07 6.96 -22.49
CA ILE A 285 -6.64 5.59 -22.21
C ILE A 285 -6.26 4.93 -23.54
N ASP A 286 -4.99 4.55 -23.72
CA ASP A 286 -4.45 3.97 -24.97
C ASP A 286 -5.14 2.67 -25.42
N LYS A 287 -5.91 1.99 -24.55
CA LYS A 287 -6.55 0.68 -24.79
C LYS A 287 -8.08 0.71 -24.75
N ASP A 288 -8.69 1.87 -24.83
CA ASP A 288 -10.14 2.02 -24.79
C ASP A 288 -10.78 1.77 -26.18
N ASP A 289 -10.50 0.60 -26.73
CA ASP A 289 -10.94 0.20 -28.07
C ASP A 289 -12.14 -0.76 -27.98
N ILE A 290 -13.28 -0.30 -28.50
CA ILE A 290 -14.52 -1.09 -28.57
C ILE A 290 -14.34 -2.37 -29.41
N ASP A 291 -13.37 -2.38 -30.33
CA ASP A 291 -13.05 -3.53 -31.16
C ASP A 291 -12.25 -4.62 -30.41
N SER A 292 -11.69 -4.29 -29.24
CA SER A 292 -11.00 -5.27 -28.39
C SER A 292 -11.94 -5.99 -27.39
N LEU A 293 -13.20 -5.58 -27.32
CA LEU A 293 -14.17 -6.15 -26.38
C LEU A 293 -14.58 -7.57 -26.77
N PRO A 294 -14.86 -8.43 -25.76
CA PRO A 294 -15.30 -9.79 -26.02
C PRO A 294 -16.69 -9.87 -26.65
N GLU A 295 -16.87 -10.85 -27.52
CA GLU A 295 -18.18 -11.25 -28.03
C GLU A 295 -18.88 -12.10 -26.95
N LEU A 296 -19.90 -11.54 -26.30
CA LEU A 296 -20.59 -12.18 -25.19
C LEU A 296 -21.83 -12.96 -25.64
N GLU A 297 -22.08 -14.12 -25.04
CA GLU A 297 -23.30 -14.87 -25.33
C GLU A 297 -24.55 -14.07 -24.91
N ALA A 298 -25.54 -14.00 -25.80
CA ALA A 298 -26.86 -13.46 -25.51
C ALA A 298 -27.68 -14.47 -24.69
N LEU A 299 -27.88 -14.18 -23.40
CA LEU A 299 -28.61 -15.05 -22.48
C LEU A 299 -30.08 -14.63 -22.39
N VAL A 300 -31.00 -15.60 -22.45
CA VAL A 300 -32.44 -15.32 -22.36
C VAL A 300 -32.79 -14.97 -20.92
N LYS A 301 -33.40 -13.79 -20.69
CA LYS A 301 -33.88 -13.40 -19.36
C LYS A 301 -34.90 -14.40 -18.82
N SER A 302 -34.93 -14.52 -17.51
CA SER A 302 -35.83 -15.46 -16.81
C SER A 302 -37.31 -15.32 -17.19
N GLU A 303 -37.78 -14.10 -17.43
CA GLU A 303 -39.15 -13.78 -17.88
C GLU A 303 -39.48 -14.32 -19.30
N TYR A 304 -38.46 -14.56 -20.12
CA TYR A 304 -38.58 -15.04 -21.50
C TYR A 304 -38.09 -16.49 -21.65
N ALA A 305 -37.60 -17.12 -20.58
CA ALA A 305 -36.96 -18.43 -20.61
C ALA A 305 -37.93 -19.59 -20.93
N ASN A 306 -39.24 -19.35 -20.89
CA ASN A 306 -40.27 -20.31 -21.31
C ASN A 306 -40.65 -20.21 -22.80
N LYS A 307 -40.11 -19.22 -23.53
CA LYS A 307 -40.36 -19.05 -24.97
C LYS A 307 -39.49 -19.99 -25.79
N THR A 308 -40.10 -20.57 -26.82
CA THR A 308 -39.42 -21.32 -27.87
C THR A 308 -38.57 -20.40 -28.77
N SER A 309 -37.66 -20.98 -29.54
CA SER A 309 -36.86 -20.24 -30.53
C SER A 309 -37.72 -19.51 -31.58
N ASN A 310 -38.91 -20.03 -31.92
CA ASN A 310 -39.87 -19.35 -32.81
C ASN A 310 -40.46 -18.11 -32.14
N GLU A 311 -40.87 -18.22 -30.89
CA GLU A 311 -41.48 -17.11 -30.15
C GLU A 311 -40.46 -16.01 -29.83
N LEU A 312 -39.19 -16.35 -29.58
CA LEU A 312 -38.12 -15.37 -29.41
C LEU A 312 -37.82 -14.62 -30.71
N GLN A 313 -37.83 -15.30 -31.86
CA GLN A 313 -37.59 -14.67 -33.16
C GLN A 313 -38.74 -13.74 -33.58
N ALA A 314 -39.96 -14.01 -33.12
CA ALA A 314 -41.15 -13.21 -33.42
C ALA A 314 -41.27 -11.93 -32.57
N LEU A 315 -40.37 -11.71 -31.60
CA LEU A 315 -40.37 -10.51 -30.77
C LEU A 315 -40.08 -9.25 -31.59
N SER A 316 -40.73 -8.15 -31.24
CA SER A 316 -40.41 -6.84 -31.82
C SER A 316 -39.00 -6.39 -31.43
N LYS A 317 -38.44 -5.41 -32.17
CA LYS A 317 -37.11 -4.85 -31.86
C LYS A 317 -37.00 -4.36 -30.40
N GLU A 318 -38.03 -3.71 -29.87
CA GLU A 318 -38.01 -3.21 -28.49
C GLU A 318 -38.14 -4.32 -27.44
N GLU A 319 -38.84 -5.41 -27.76
CA GLU A 319 -38.90 -6.59 -26.90
C GLU A 319 -37.58 -7.37 -26.93
N LEU A 320 -36.91 -7.47 -28.08
CA LEU A 320 -35.59 -8.10 -28.19
C LEU A 320 -34.56 -7.43 -27.27
N LYS A 321 -34.55 -6.09 -27.16
CA LYS A 321 -33.68 -5.38 -26.21
C LYS A 321 -33.93 -5.77 -24.76
N LYS A 322 -35.16 -6.18 -24.43
CA LYS A 322 -35.55 -6.56 -23.06
C LYS A 322 -35.41 -8.05 -22.78
N ALA A 323 -35.54 -8.89 -23.80
CA ALA A 323 -35.59 -10.35 -23.68
C ALA A 323 -34.24 -11.00 -23.36
N PHE A 324 -33.14 -10.29 -23.60
CA PHE A 324 -31.79 -10.80 -23.39
C PHE A 324 -31.01 -10.00 -22.36
N PHE A 325 -30.04 -10.65 -21.74
CA PHE A 325 -29.02 -10.03 -20.91
C PHE A 325 -27.65 -10.64 -21.24
N PHE A 326 -26.59 -9.96 -20.84
CA PHE A 326 -25.22 -10.36 -21.10
C PHE A 326 -24.46 -10.46 -19.78
N ASN A 327 -23.48 -11.36 -19.71
CA ASN A 327 -22.60 -11.48 -18.54
C ASN A 327 -21.54 -10.35 -18.53
N ASN A 328 -21.98 -9.09 -18.51
CA ASN A 328 -21.12 -7.92 -18.37
C ASN A 328 -21.46 -7.10 -17.10
N PRO A 329 -21.46 -7.71 -15.89
CA PRO A 329 -21.85 -6.97 -14.68
C PRO A 329 -20.76 -6.02 -14.18
N VAL A 330 -19.52 -6.10 -14.71
CA VAL A 330 -18.38 -5.30 -14.26
C VAL A 330 -18.15 -4.07 -15.15
N ASN A 331 -17.95 -4.27 -16.46
CA ASN A 331 -17.63 -3.19 -17.39
C ASN A 331 -18.90 -2.56 -17.98
N SER A 332 -19.69 -1.92 -17.12
CA SER A 332 -20.99 -1.34 -17.48
C SER A 332 -20.91 -0.10 -18.38
N ARG A 333 -19.71 0.35 -18.78
CA ARG A 333 -19.53 1.37 -19.82
C ARG A 333 -20.06 0.91 -21.17
N TYR A 334 -19.91 -0.38 -21.48
CA TYR A 334 -20.32 -0.94 -22.75
C TYR A 334 -21.64 -1.69 -22.61
N GLU A 335 -22.63 -1.26 -23.38
CA GLU A 335 -23.95 -1.87 -23.42
C GLU A 335 -24.04 -2.86 -24.59
N TYR A 336 -24.53 -4.06 -24.30
CA TYR A 336 -24.75 -5.13 -25.27
C TYR A 336 -26.25 -5.28 -25.51
N THR A 337 -26.67 -5.21 -26.77
CA THR A 337 -28.08 -5.24 -27.14
C THR A 337 -28.31 -6.17 -28.33
N VAL A 338 -29.33 -7.04 -28.25
CA VAL A 338 -29.75 -7.86 -29.40
C VAL A 338 -30.58 -7.00 -30.36
N GLU A 339 -30.11 -6.87 -31.59
CA GLU A 339 -30.80 -6.09 -32.63
C GLU A 339 -31.72 -6.96 -33.50
N SER A 340 -31.30 -8.19 -33.78
CA SER A 340 -32.07 -9.15 -34.56
C SER A 340 -31.66 -10.59 -34.26
N ILE A 341 -32.54 -11.53 -34.60
CA ILE A 341 -32.30 -12.98 -34.49
C ILE A 341 -32.37 -13.61 -35.88
N THR A 342 -31.34 -14.36 -36.23
CA THR A 342 -31.27 -15.14 -37.48
C THR A 342 -31.38 -16.63 -37.16
N ARG A 343 -31.77 -17.44 -38.16
CA ARG A 343 -31.90 -18.89 -38.03
C ARG A 343 -30.98 -19.56 -39.03
N GLU A 344 -30.11 -20.44 -38.53
CA GLU A 344 -29.28 -21.33 -39.34
C GLU A 344 -29.36 -22.73 -38.71
N ASP A 345 -29.63 -23.77 -39.50
CA ASP A 345 -29.61 -25.19 -39.08
C ASP A 345 -30.36 -25.53 -37.79
N ASN A 346 -31.62 -25.11 -37.68
CA ASN A 346 -32.51 -25.31 -36.53
C ASN A 346 -32.04 -24.64 -35.21
N LYS A 347 -30.99 -23.82 -35.28
CA LYS A 347 -30.51 -22.96 -34.18
C LYS A 347 -30.85 -21.50 -34.48
N ILE A 348 -30.92 -20.70 -33.42
CA ILE A 348 -31.11 -19.25 -33.54
C ILE A 348 -29.85 -18.52 -33.05
N TYR A 349 -29.50 -17.46 -33.77
CA TYR A 349 -28.30 -16.66 -33.52
C TYR A 349 -28.68 -15.19 -33.34
N ALA A 350 -28.16 -14.56 -32.29
CA ALA A 350 -28.31 -13.13 -32.10
C ALA A 350 -27.30 -12.34 -32.95
N ASN A 351 -27.77 -11.25 -33.55
CA ASN A 351 -26.93 -10.14 -33.97
C ASN A 351 -26.90 -9.13 -32.82
N VAL A 352 -25.70 -8.89 -32.27
CA VAL A 352 -25.52 -8.10 -31.06
C VAL A 352 -24.74 -6.84 -31.39
N VAL A 353 -25.26 -5.71 -30.92
CA VAL A 353 -24.59 -4.40 -30.98
C VAL A 353 -23.97 -4.11 -29.62
N ILE A 354 -22.69 -3.76 -29.63
CA ILE A 354 -21.98 -3.18 -28.50
C ILE A 354 -21.94 -1.66 -28.72
N SER A 355 -22.37 -0.88 -27.74
CA SER A 355 -22.27 0.58 -27.76
C SER A 355 -21.60 1.13 -26.51
N ASP A 356 -20.73 2.12 -26.67
CA ASP A 356 -20.17 2.89 -25.56
C ASP A 356 -21.23 3.84 -25.00
N ARG A 357 -21.57 3.72 -23.71
CA ARG A 357 -22.59 4.57 -23.06
C ARG A 357 -22.10 6.00 -22.80
N VAL A 358 -20.79 6.23 -22.85
CA VAL A 358 -20.17 7.56 -22.73
C VAL A 358 -20.11 8.24 -24.10
N ALA A 359 -19.87 7.47 -25.15
CA ALA A 359 -19.76 7.92 -26.54
C ALA A 359 -20.64 7.05 -27.46
N PRO A 360 -21.98 7.25 -27.47
CA PRO A 360 -22.93 6.35 -28.13
C PRO A 360 -22.74 6.18 -29.65
N GLU A 361 -22.02 7.09 -30.30
CA GLU A 361 -21.60 6.98 -31.70
C GLU A 361 -20.59 5.86 -31.94
N ARG A 362 -19.83 5.45 -30.91
CA ARG A 362 -18.89 4.33 -30.97
C ARG A 362 -19.65 3.03 -30.77
N LYS A 363 -19.83 2.29 -31.86
CA LYS A 363 -20.53 1.00 -31.86
C LYS A 363 -19.80 -0.02 -32.71
N ARG A 364 -19.89 -1.29 -32.30
CA ARG A 364 -19.51 -2.46 -33.10
C ARG A 364 -20.65 -3.46 -33.07
N THR A 365 -20.84 -4.17 -34.17
CA THR A 365 -21.76 -5.30 -34.24
C THR A 365 -20.96 -6.58 -34.41
N TYR A 366 -21.37 -7.66 -33.75
CA TYR A 366 -20.92 -9.01 -34.06
C TYR A 366 -22.14 -9.91 -34.30
N SER A 367 -21.96 -10.85 -35.22
CA SER A 367 -22.97 -11.81 -35.62
C SER A 367 -22.57 -13.20 -35.16
N LYS A 368 -23.57 -14.02 -34.80
CA LYS A 368 -23.44 -15.45 -34.46
C LYS A 368 -23.19 -15.82 -32.98
N SER A 369 -23.77 -15.07 -32.03
CA SER A 369 -23.98 -15.64 -30.69
C SER A 369 -25.12 -16.66 -30.75
N GLU A 370 -24.82 -17.96 -30.64
CA GLU A 370 -25.85 -19.00 -30.51
C GLU A 370 -26.70 -18.74 -29.27
N ILE A 371 -28.02 -18.64 -29.44
CA ILE A 371 -28.96 -18.52 -28.33
C ILE A 371 -29.36 -19.94 -27.93
N LYS A 372 -28.88 -20.39 -26.77
CA LYS A 372 -29.30 -21.65 -26.16
C LYS A 372 -30.72 -21.47 -25.61
N VAL A 373 -31.65 -22.33 -26.02
CA VAL A 373 -33.04 -22.32 -25.55
C VAL A 373 -33.40 -23.72 -25.09
N ASP A 374 -33.98 -23.82 -23.90
CA ASP A 374 -34.54 -25.05 -23.34
C ASP A 374 -35.80 -24.69 -22.55
N ASN A 375 -36.93 -25.35 -22.84
CA ASN A 375 -38.19 -25.07 -22.16
C ASN A 375 -38.32 -25.76 -20.78
N SER A 376 -37.24 -26.37 -20.27
CA SER A 376 -37.23 -27.03 -18.97
C SER A 376 -37.33 -26.04 -17.81
N THR A 377 -37.97 -26.49 -16.71
CA THR A 377 -37.99 -25.71 -15.46
C THR A 377 -36.58 -25.46 -14.92
N SER A 378 -35.65 -26.40 -15.11
CA SER A 378 -34.25 -26.25 -14.71
C SER A 378 -33.57 -25.10 -15.47
N TYR A 379 -33.80 -24.99 -16.78
CA TYR A 379 -33.26 -23.88 -17.58
C TYR A 379 -33.80 -22.53 -17.10
N ALA A 380 -35.11 -22.40 -16.91
CA ALA A 380 -35.71 -21.17 -16.41
C ALA A 380 -35.20 -20.77 -15.02
N LEU A 381 -34.99 -21.75 -14.12
CA LEU A 381 -34.39 -21.51 -12.81
C LEU A 381 -32.91 -21.11 -12.91
N ASN A 382 -32.15 -21.72 -13.84
CA ASN A 382 -30.76 -21.34 -14.08
C ASN A 382 -30.68 -19.87 -14.53
N GLN A 383 -31.47 -19.47 -15.53
CA GLN A 383 -31.49 -18.08 -15.99
C GLN A 383 -31.86 -17.10 -14.87
N LEU A 384 -32.87 -17.41 -14.06
CA LEU A 384 -33.27 -16.59 -12.91
C LEU A 384 -32.13 -16.39 -11.90
N LEU A 385 -31.46 -17.47 -11.52
CA LEU A 385 -30.40 -17.44 -10.51
C LEU A 385 -29.11 -16.81 -11.07
N TYR A 386 -28.80 -17.04 -12.34
CA TYR A 386 -27.66 -16.43 -13.03
C TYR A 386 -27.85 -14.92 -13.21
N GLU A 387 -29.06 -14.49 -13.57
CA GLU A 387 -29.45 -13.07 -13.62
C GLU A 387 -29.32 -12.41 -12.24
N ALA A 388 -29.81 -13.07 -11.18
CA ALA A 388 -29.68 -12.58 -9.81
C ALA A 388 -28.21 -12.41 -9.39
N GLN A 389 -27.32 -13.33 -9.80
CA GLN A 389 -25.89 -13.20 -9.55
C GLN A 389 -25.28 -12.01 -10.29
N ASN A 390 -25.60 -11.81 -11.58
CA ASN A 390 -25.13 -10.66 -12.35
C ASN A 390 -25.55 -9.32 -11.74
N GLN A 391 -26.80 -9.22 -11.31
CA GLN A 391 -27.32 -8.03 -10.64
C GLN A 391 -26.52 -7.71 -9.37
N GLU A 392 -26.17 -8.73 -8.57
CA GLU A 392 -25.43 -8.51 -7.33
C GLU A 392 -23.97 -8.14 -7.58
N ILE A 393 -23.30 -8.77 -8.55
CA ILE A 393 -21.94 -8.37 -8.96
C ILE A 393 -21.96 -6.91 -9.46
N SER A 394 -22.95 -6.56 -10.29
CA SER A 394 -23.11 -5.19 -10.79
C SER A 394 -23.35 -4.19 -9.67
N LYS A 395 -24.14 -4.54 -8.67
CA LYS A 395 -24.35 -3.72 -7.47
C LYS A 395 -23.05 -3.51 -6.70
N VAL A 396 -22.29 -4.56 -6.43
CA VAL A 396 -20.99 -4.46 -5.75
C VAL A 396 -20.07 -3.50 -6.51
N MET A 397 -19.90 -3.69 -7.82
CA MET A 397 -19.03 -2.83 -8.63
C MET A 397 -19.54 -1.39 -8.71
N THR A 398 -20.86 -1.18 -8.80
CA THR A 398 -21.47 0.17 -8.80
C THR A 398 -21.23 0.90 -7.49
N GLU A 399 -21.31 0.22 -6.34
CA GLU A 399 -20.97 0.83 -5.03
C GLU A 399 -19.52 1.35 -5.02
N PHE A 400 -18.59 0.62 -5.66
CA PHE A 400 -17.20 1.06 -5.81
C PHE A 400 -17.05 2.25 -6.77
N TYR A 401 -17.72 2.23 -7.93
CA TYR A 401 -17.69 3.35 -8.89
C TYR A 401 -18.28 4.63 -8.29
N GLN A 402 -19.38 4.51 -7.55
CA GLN A 402 -19.99 5.64 -6.84
C GLN A 402 -19.10 6.22 -5.75
N ALA A 403 -18.30 5.40 -5.06
CA ALA A 403 -17.28 5.90 -4.13
C ALA A 403 -16.17 6.67 -4.83
N LEU A 404 -15.90 6.40 -6.10
CA LEU A 404 -15.02 7.21 -6.94
C LEU A 404 -15.72 8.42 -7.58
N GLY A 405 -16.99 8.67 -7.26
CA GLY A 405 -17.76 9.78 -7.82
C GLY A 405 -18.22 9.55 -9.26
N LEU A 406 -18.26 8.29 -9.71
CA LEU A 406 -18.75 7.89 -11.03
C LEU A 406 -20.17 7.33 -10.94
N ASP A 407 -20.89 7.41 -12.06
CA ASP A 407 -22.10 6.62 -12.28
C ASP A 407 -21.74 5.26 -12.89
N ASP A 408 -22.77 4.48 -13.24
CA ASP A 408 -22.63 3.17 -13.84
C ASP A 408 -22.17 3.22 -15.31
N LYS A 409 -22.02 4.40 -15.93
CA LYS A 409 -21.44 4.53 -17.27
C LYS A 409 -19.91 4.50 -17.24
N ILE A 410 -19.31 4.73 -16.07
CA ILE A 410 -17.85 4.68 -15.87
C ILE A 410 -17.11 5.61 -16.85
N ASP A 411 -17.50 6.88 -16.91
CA ASP A 411 -16.73 7.88 -17.66
C ASP A 411 -15.39 8.15 -16.96
N TYR A 412 -14.34 7.43 -17.38
CA TYR A 412 -13.00 7.57 -16.81
C TYR A 412 -12.51 9.03 -16.85
N ASN A 413 -12.91 9.82 -17.86
CA ASN A 413 -12.47 11.22 -17.97
C ASN A 413 -12.88 12.07 -16.77
N SER A 414 -14.01 11.75 -16.15
CA SER A 414 -14.51 12.47 -14.97
C SER A 414 -13.67 12.27 -13.69
N LEU A 415 -12.75 11.29 -13.67
CA LEU A 415 -11.76 11.16 -12.59
C LEU A 415 -10.70 12.26 -12.61
N ALA A 416 -10.59 13.01 -13.71
CA ALA A 416 -9.71 14.15 -13.89
C ALA A 416 -8.21 13.88 -13.60
N ASN A 417 -7.74 12.63 -13.61
CA ASN A 417 -6.32 12.30 -13.43
C ASN A 417 -5.96 10.94 -14.06
N ASP A 418 -4.90 10.92 -14.86
CA ASP A 418 -4.47 9.74 -15.62
C ASP A 418 -4.13 8.54 -14.73
N ASN A 419 -3.52 8.76 -13.55
CA ASN A 419 -3.20 7.66 -12.65
C ASN A 419 -4.47 7.01 -12.09
N LEU A 420 -5.52 7.80 -11.78
CA LEU A 420 -6.82 7.25 -11.37
C LEU A 420 -7.49 6.52 -12.51
N GLN A 421 -7.45 7.10 -13.72
CA GLN A 421 -8.05 6.52 -14.92
C GLN A 421 -7.45 5.17 -15.27
N GLN A 422 -6.12 5.11 -15.42
CA GLN A 422 -5.41 3.88 -15.76
C GLN A 422 -5.58 2.83 -14.65
N THR A 423 -5.57 3.26 -13.38
CA THR A 423 -5.77 2.34 -12.25
C THR A 423 -7.19 1.77 -12.26
N LEU A 424 -8.22 2.60 -12.42
CA LEU A 424 -9.60 2.14 -12.49
C LEU A 424 -9.82 1.25 -13.72
N TYR A 425 -9.32 1.66 -14.89
CA TYR A 425 -9.41 0.88 -16.11
C TYR A 425 -8.81 -0.52 -15.92
N ALA A 426 -7.59 -0.61 -15.37
CA ALA A 426 -6.94 -1.89 -15.12
C ALA A 426 -7.71 -2.74 -14.07
N MET A 427 -8.31 -2.11 -13.06
CA MET A 427 -9.17 -2.79 -12.08
C MET A 427 -10.42 -3.36 -12.76
N VAL A 428 -11.11 -2.57 -13.58
CA VAL A 428 -12.28 -3.00 -14.36
C VAL A 428 -11.90 -4.12 -15.32
N GLU A 429 -10.76 -4.02 -16.00
CA GLU A 429 -10.25 -5.04 -16.92
C GLU A 429 -10.02 -6.38 -16.20
N LEU A 430 -9.33 -6.37 -15.05
CA LEU A 430 -9.06 -7.57 -14.28
C LEU A 430 -10.33 -8.19 -13.69
N ALA A 431 -11.22 -7.37 -13.12
CA ALA A 431 -12.50 -7.86 -12.61
C ALA A 431 -13.38 -8.43 -13.73
N THR A 432 -13.37 -7.82 -14.93
CA THR A 432 -14.05 -8.36 -16.11
C THR A 432 -13.44 -9.68 -16.56
N LYS A 433 -12.10 -9.81 -16.51
CA LYS A 433 -11.43 -11.09 -16.77
C LYS A 433 -11.90 -12.18 -15.83
N ILE A 434 -11.95 -11.91 -14.53
CA ILE A 434 -12.39 -12.86 -13.50
C ILE A 434 -13.86 -13.27 -13.68
N VAL A 435 -14.76 -12.31 -13.91
CA VAL A 435 -16.20 -12.55 -13.89
C VAL A 435 -16.77 -13.00 -15.24
N THR A 436 -16.25 -12.43 -16.33
CA THR A 436 -16.86 -12.51 -17.66
C THR A 436 -16.08 -13.41 -18.61
N LEU A 437 -14.75 -13.26 -18.67
CA LEU A 437 -13.93 -13.91 -19.70
C LEU A 437 -13.56 -15.35 -19.34
N ASP A 438 -13.53 -16.22 -20.35
CA ASP A 438 -12.99 -17.57 -20.23
C ASP A 438 -11.46 -17.53 -20.35
N SER A 439 -10.78 -17.50 -19.21
CA SER A 439 -9.32 -17.66 -19.12
C SER A 439 -9.02 -18.93 -18.32
N PRO A 440 -7.91 -19.65 -18.60
CA PRO A 440 -7.46 -20.76 -17.77
C PRO A 440 -7.39 -20.40 -16.27
N ASP A 441 -7.02 -19.16 -15.96
CA ASP A 441 -6.88 -18.64 -14.60
C ASP A 441 -8.23 -18.24 -13.94
N THR A 442 -9.33 -18.26 -14.68
CA THR A 442 -10.67 -17.80 -14.21
C THR A 442 -11.72 -18.92 -14.22
N LYS A 443 -11.33 -20.13 -14.62
CA LYS A 443 -12.18 -21.32 -14.64
C LYS A 443 -12.78 -21.64 -13.26
N GLU A 444 -12.02 -21.39 -12.19
CA GLU A 444 -12.46 -21.68 -10.82
C GLU A 444 -13.66 -20.81 -10.41
N PHE A 445 -13.63 -19.49 -10.69
CA PHE A 445 -14.73 -18.58 -10.37
C PHE A 445 -16.02 -18.98 -11.11
N LYS A 446 -15.92 -19.27 -12.41
CA LYS A 446 -17.09 -19.69 -13.22
C LYS A 446 -17.66 -21.03 -12.74
N ALA A 447 -16.79 -21.99 -12.41
CA ALA A 447 -17.21 -23.29 -11.89
C ALA A 447 -17.91 -23.16 -10.54
N GLU A 448 -17.37 -22.36 -9.61
CA GLU A 448 -18.00 -22.07 -8.32
C GLU A 448 -19.36 -21.39 -8.51
N ARG A 449 -19.42 -20.39 -9.40
CA ARG A 449 -20.65 -19.66 -9.72
C ARG A 449 -21.75 -20.61 -10.21
N GLN A 450 -21.42 -21.52 -11.13
CA GLN A 450 -22.36 -22.52 -11.65
C GLN A 450 -22.73 -23.55 -10.58
N ALA A 451 -21.77 -24.00 -9.77
CA ALA A 451 -22.04 -24.95 -8.68
C ALA A 451 -22.99 -24.38 -7.63
N LEU A 452 -22.94 -23.06 -7.35
CA LEU A 452 -23.91 -22.37 -6.50
C LEU A 452 -25.32 -22.44 -7.11
N ILE A 453 -25.46 -22.18 -8.42
CA ILE A 453 -26.75 -22.29 -9.13
C ILE A 453 -27.29 -23.71 -9.05
N ASP A 454 -26.48 -24.70 -9.43
CA ASP A 454 -26.91 -26.11 -9.49
C ASP A 454 -27.38 -26.62 -8.12
N ARG A 455 -26.70 -26.20 -7.05
CA ARG A 455 -27.12 -26.51 -5.67
C ARG A 455 -28.50 -25.92 -5.36
N LYS A 456 -28.73 -24.66 -5.69
CA LYS A 456 -30.00 -23.98 -5.43
C LYS A 456 -31.14 -24.52 -6.29
N ILE A 457 -30.88 -24.90 -7.53
CA ILE A 457 -31.86 -25.59 -8.38
C ILE A 457 -32.31 -26.90 -7.72
N LYS A 458 -31.35 -27.72 -7.24
CA LYS A 458 -31.66 -28.97 -6.53
C LYS A 458 -32.49 -28.73 -5.28
N ASP A 459 -32.17 -27.71 -4.48
CA ASP A 459 -32.91 -27.37 -3.26
C ASP A 459 -34.35 -26.91 -3.56
N ILE A 460 -34.54 -26.12 -4.63
CA ILE A 460 -35.88 -25.69 -5.08
C ILE A 460 -36.69 -26.89 -5.55
N GLN A 461 -36.12 -27.75 -6.41
CA GLN A 461 -36.79 -28.93 -6.94
C GLN A 461 -37.15 -29.95 -5.84
N ALA A 462 -36.34 -30.02 -4.78
CA ALA A 462 -36.62 -30.83 -3.60
C ALA A 462 -37.60 -30.17 -2.60
N ASN A 463 -38.20 -29.02 -2.95
CA ASN A 463 -39.07 -28.21 -2.08
C ASN A 463 -38.43 -27.82 -0.73
N ARG A 464 -37.09 -27.76 -0.66
CA ARG A 464 -36.34 -27.35 0.54
C ARG A 464 -36.18 -25.84 0.63
N LEU A 465 -36.32 -25.15 -0.49
CA LEU A 465 -36.09 -23.71 -0.60
C LEU A 465 -37.07 -23.07 -1.60
N SER A 466 -37.65 -21.92 -1.25
CA SER A 466 -38.47 -21.16 -2.21
C SER A 466 -37.59 -20.42 -3.22
N LYS A 467 -38.15 -20.06 -4.39
CA LYS A 467 -37.42 -19.25 -5.39
C LYS A 467 -36.92 -17.93 -4.82
N THR A 468 -37.75 -17.23 -4.03
CA THR A 468 -37.40 -15.95 -3.40
C THR A 468 -36.25 -16.11 -2.42
N ALA A 469 -36.28 -17.14 -1.56
CA ALA A 469 -35.20 -17.41 -0.63
C ALA A 469 -33.89 -17.78 -1.35
N ALA A 470 -33.98 -18.58 -2.42
CA ALA A 470 -32.82 -18.92 -3.25
C ALA A 470 -32.15 -17.69 -3.88
N ILE A 471 -32.93 -16.70 -4.34
CA ILE A 471 -32.40 -15.44 -4.87
C ILE A 471 -31.63 -14.68 -3.78
N VAL A 472 -32.17 -14.58 -2.56
CA VAL A 472 -31.49 -13.89 -1.46
C VAL A 472 -30.16 -14.58 -1.12
N GLU A 473 -30.20 -15.90 -0.97
CA GLU A 473 -29.01 -16.68 -0.62
C GLU A 473 -27.94 -16.66 -1.71
N ILE A 474 -28.34 -16.74 -3.00
CA ILE A 474 -27.37 -16.75 -4.10
C ILE A 474 -26.71 -15.38 -4.28
N LYS A 475 -27.44 -14.28 -4.03
CA LYS A 475 -26.88 -12.93 -4.02
C LYS A 475 -25.83 -12.78 -2.91
N SER A 476 -26.15 -13.22 -1.69
CA SER A 476 -25.17 -13.21 -0.60
C SER A 476 -23.93 -14.05 -0.93
N ALA A 477 -24.11 -15.27 -1.43
CA ALA A 477 -23.01 -16.17 -1.74
C ALA A 477 -22.10 -15.62 -2.85
N ILE A 478 -22.67 -15.11 -3.96
CA ILE A 478 -21.84 -14.60 -5.05
C ILE A 478 -21.11 -13.31 -4.68
N ARG A 479 -21.70 -12.46 -3.82
CA ARG A 479 -21.02 -11.29 -3.26
C ARG A 479 -19.75 -11.72 -2.52
N ASP A 480 -19.86 -12.69 -1.62
CA ASP A 480 -18.72 -13.20 -0.86
C ASP A 480 -17.67 -13.85 -1.77
N THR A 481 -18.09 -14.68 -2.72
CA THR A 481 -17.19 -15.29 -3.72
C THR A 481 -16.44 -14.21 -4.51
N LEU A 482 -17.14 -13.23 -5.09
CA LEU A 482 -16.52 -12.14 -5.83
C LEU A 482 -15.48 -11.38 -4.98
N LEU A 483 -15.86 -10.98 -3.77
CA LEU A 483 -14.97 -10.22 -2.90
C LEU A 483 -13.73 -11.04 -2.51
N SER A 484 -13.88 -12.34 -2.26
CA SER A 484 -12.76 -13.24 -1.96
C SER A 484 -11.76 -13.33 -3.12
N TYR A 485 -12.25 -13.50 -4.35
CA TYR A 485 -11.41 -13.52 -5.55
C TYR A 485 -10.71 -12.17 -5.77
N LEU A 486 -11.42 -11.04 -5.61
CA LEU A 486 -10.80 -9.73 -5.75
C LEU A 486 -9.79 -9.42 -4.65
N VAL A 487 -10.01 -9.86 -3.41
CA VAL A 487 -9.04 -9.68 -2.30
C VAL A 487 -7.74 -10.43 -2.55
N SER A 488 -7.80 -11.61 -3.16
CA SER A 488 -6.62 -12.42 -3.50
C SER A 488 -5.98 -12.02 -4.83
N ALA A 489 -6.70 -11.33 -5.71
CA ALA A 489 -6.21 -10.93 -7.02
C ALA A 489 -5.05 -9.91 -6.93
N GLN A 490 -4.10 -10.08 -7.85
CA GLN A 490 -3.01 -9.13 -8.06
C GLN A 490 -3.18 -8.42 -9.41
N ILE A 491 -2.92 -7.12 -9.40
CA ILE A 491 -2.98 -6.27 -10.57
C ILE A 491 -1.60 -5.68 -10.82
N THR A 492 -1.15 -5.75 -12.07
CA THR A 492 0.08 -5.10 -12.52
C THR A 492 -0.30 -3.87 -13.30
N ILE A 493 0.14 -2.71 -12.83
CA ILE A 493 -0.11 -1.46 -13.53
C ILE A 493 1.23 -0.90 -13.98
N LYS A 494 1.28 -0.53 -15.26
CA LYS A 494 2.43 0.11 -15.89
C LYS A 494 2.25 1.61 -15.74
N TYR A 495 3.24 2.26 -15.16
CA TYR A 495 3.26 3.72 -15.02
C TYR A 495 4.48 4.27 -15.72
N THR A 496 4.27 5.26 -16.56
CA THR A 496 5.36 5.99 -17.20
C THR A 496 5.58 7.30 -16.45
N PHE A 497 6.82 7.57 -16.09
CA PHE A 497 7.27 8.85 -15.57
C PHE A 497 8.51 9.28 -16.32
N LYS A 498 8.71 10.59 -16.42
CA LYS A 498 9.89 11.14 -17.07
C LYS A 498 11.01 11.27 -16.06
N VAL A 499 12.21 10.81 -16.41
CA VAL A 499 13.43 11.10 -15.66
C VAL A 499 14.32 11.89 -16.63
N GLY A 500 14.32 13.21 -16.47
CA GLY A 500 14.88 14.12 -17.46
C GLY A 500 14.06 14.13 -18.75
N ASP A 501 14.72 13.92 -19.90
CA ASP A 501 14.07 13.82 -21.22
C ASP A 501 13.70 12.35 -21.58
N GLU A 502 14.03 11.36 -20.73
CA GLU A 502 13.72 9.94 -20.95
C GLU A 502 12.40 9.52 -20.27
N GLU A 503 11.51 8.88 -21.03
CA GLU A 503 10.35 8.18 -20.46
C GLU A 503 10.76 6.83 -19.88
N ARG A 504 10.50 6.64 -18.59
CA ARG A 504 10.71 5.36 -17.90
C ARG A 504 9.38 4.77 -17.52
N SER A 505 9.18 3.50 -17.85
CA SER A 505 8.02 2.75 -17.38
C SER A 505 8.42 1.82 -16.23
N VAL A 506 7.65 1.86 -15.15
CA VAL A 506 7.74 0.89 -14.05
C VAL A 506 6.45 0.09 -14.02
N ASN A 507 6.61 -1.23 -13.93
CA ASN A 507 5.52 -2.15 -13.66
C ASN A 507 5.42 -2.36 -12.16
N GLU A 508 4.24 -2.13 -11.60
CA GLU A 508 3.99 -2.29 -10.18
C GLU A 508 2.88 -3.31 -9.96
N THR A 509 3.22 -4.47 -9.39
CA THR A 509 2.27 -5.51 -9.04
C THR A 509 1.81 -5.37 -7.59
N ASN A 510 0.50 -5.32 -7.37
CA ASN A 510 -0.10 -5.10 -6.06
C ASN A 510 -1.40 -5.88 -5.89
N PRO A 511 -1.86 -6.12 -4.65
CA PRO A 511 -3.23 -6.57 -4.41
C PRO A 511 -4.26 -5.61 -5.01
N TYR A 512 -5.34 -6.15 -5.58
CA TYR A 512 -6.38 -5.42 -6.31
C TYR A 512 -6.90 -4.20 -5.55
N TRP A 513 -7.25 -4.34 -4.27
CA TRP A 513 -7.80 -3.22 -3.49
C TRP A 513 -6.76 -2.21 -3.02
N LYS A 514 -5.46 -2.52 -3.15
CA LYS A 514 -4.38 -1.62 -2.71
C LYS A 514 -4.02 -0.57 -3.76
N VAL A 515 -4.26 -0.85 -5.04
CA VAL A 515 -3.77 0.05 -6.10
C VAL A 515 -4.46 1.40 -6.13
N MET A 516 -5.73 1.48 -5.75
CA MET A 516 -6.43 2.77 -5.69
C MET A 516 -5.81 3.70 -4.65
N GLY A 517 -5.50 3.19 -3.46
CA GLY A 517 -4.79 3.96 -2.43
C GLY A 517 -3.38 4.41 -2.89
N ARG A 518 -2.68 3.60 -3.68
CA ARG A 518 -1.39 4.00 -4.28
C ARG A 518 -1.55 5.01 -5.41
N ALA A 519 -2.63 4.96 -6.17
CA ALA A 519 -2.94 5.97 -7.18
C ALA A 519 -3.12 7.34 -6.51
N TYR A 520 -3.92 7.42 -5.44
CA TYR A 520 -4.07 8.65 -4.66
C TYR A 520 -2.76 9.12 -4.00
N GLU A 521 -1.94 8.22 -3.48
CA GLU A 521 -0.63 8.59 -2.90
C GLU A 521 0.31 9.25 -3.93
N ARG A 522 0.33 8.76 -5.18
CA ARG A 522 1.11 9.39 -6.24
C ARG A 522 0.57 10.76 -6.62
N ILE A 523 -0.75 10.87 -6.68
CA ILE A 523 -1.41 12.14 -6.98
C ILE A 523 -1.15 13.15 -5.87
N MET A 524 -1.06 12.74 -4.61
CA MET A 524 -0.66 13.62 -3.51
C MET A 524 0.73 14.24 -3.71
N ASN A 525 1.70 13.44 -4.16
CA ASN A 525 3.03 13.95 -4.48
C ASN A 525 2.97 14.99 -5.63
N GLN A 526 2.10 14.77 -6.61
CA GLN A 526 1.86 15.72 -7.69
C GLN A 526 1.17 17.00 -7.17
N PHE A 527 0.22 16.89 -6.25
CA PHE A 527 -0.43 18.02 -5.59
C PHE A 527 0.53 18.90 -4.81
N ALA A 528 1.46 18.31 -4.05
CA ALA A 528 2.49 19.07 -3.34
C ALA A 528 3.30 19.96 -4.31
N LYS A 529 3.63 19.42 -5.50
CA LYS A 529 4.31 20.16 -6.56
C LYS A 529 3.41 21.25 -7.16
N ALA A 530 2.13 20.96 -7.41
CA ALA A 530 1.16 21.93 -7.94
C ALA A 530 0.94 23.11 -6.97
N ILE A 531 0.72 22.85 -5.68
CA ILE A 531 0.57 23.88 -4.64
C ILE A 531 1.81 24.78 -4.58
N THR A 532 3.00 24.20 -4.72
CA THR A 532 4.25 24.96 -4.76
C THR A 532 4.38 25.80 -6.04
N THR A 533 3.98 25.25 -7.18
CA THR A 533 4.09 25.88 -8.50
C THR A 533 3.11 27.04 -8.66
N TYR A 534 1.87 26.88 -8.19
CA TYR A 534 0.78 27.85 -8.32
C TYR A 534 0.57 28.68 -7.05
N LYS A 535 1.55 28.70 -6.14
CA LYS A 535 1.46 29.36 -4.82
C LYS A 535 0.90 30.78 -4.90
N ASP A 536 1.43 31.60 -5.82
CA ASP A 536 1.04 33.00 -5.93
C ASP A 536 -0.44 33.14 -6.36
N ILE A 537 -0.93 32.26 -7.24
CA ILE A 537 -2.34 32.24 -7.68
C ILE A 537 -3.24 31.78 -6.54
N ILE A 538 -2.86 30.72 -5.84
CA ILE A 538 -3.63 30.20 -4.69
C ILE A 538 -3.71 31.26 -3.58
N GLU A 539 -2.60 31.95 -3.29
CA GLU A 539 -2.57 33.02 -2.28
C GLU A 539 -3.43 34.23 -2.66
N LYS A 540 -3.53 34.56 -3.96
CA LYS A 540 -4.49 35.55 -4.46
C LYS A 540 -5.93 35.07 -4.34
N ASN A 541 -6.21 33.81 -4.67
CA ASN A 541 -7.57 33.24 -4.63
C ASN A 541 -8.15 33.24 -3.21
N LEU A 542 -7.30 33.13 -2.18
CA LEU A 542 -7.71 33.29 -0.78
C LEU A 542 -8.19 34.72 -0.44
N GLN A 543 -7.89 35.72 -1.27
CA GLN A 543 -8.28 37.11 -1.04
C GLN A 543 -9.65 37.47 -1.62
N VAL A 544 -10.28 36.57 -2.39
CA VAL A 544 -11.53 36.81 -3.14
C VAL A 544 -12.73 37.21 -2.28
N ASN A 545 -12.67 36.97 -0.96
CA ASN A 545 -13.76 37.29 -0.03
C ASN A 545 -13.31 38.13 1.18
N SER A 546 -12.16 38.81 1.08
CA SER A 546 -11.53 39.55 2.19
C SER A 546 -12.43 40.65 2.80
N SER A 547 -13.42 41.15 2.06
CA SER A 547 -14.31 42.23 2.46
C SER A 547 -15.58 41.77 3.22
N LYS A 548 -15.89 40.46 3.27
CA LYS A 548 -17.09 39.92 3.94
C LYS A 548 -16.74 38.90 5.02
N GLN A 549 -16.60 39.35 6.28
CA GLN A 549 -16.61 38.61 7.57
C GLN A 549 -15.81 37.29 7.75
N ARG A 550 -15.29 36.62 6.71
CA ARG A 550 -14.52 35.38 6.81
C ARG A 550 -13.29 35.49 5.91
N LYS A 551 -12.17 35.83 6.52
CA LYS A 551 -10.85 35.75 5.89
C LYS A 551 -10.57 34.28 5.58
N LEU A 552 -10.27 33.96 4.32
CA LEU A 552 -9.87 32.61 3.95
C LEU A 552 -8.41 32.42 4.39
N GLU A 553 -8.13 31.31 5.07
CA GLU A 553 -6.84 31.00 5.68
C GLU A 553 -6.14 29.89 4.90
N LYS A 554 -4.88 30.14 4.55
CA LYS A 554 -4.00 29.15 3.91
C LYS A 554 -3.90 27.83 4.70
N ARG A 555 -3.96 27.91 6.03
CA ARG A 555 -3.90 26.77 6.94
C ARG A 555 -4.97 25.70 6.63
N VAL A 556 -6.14 26.10 6.15
CA VAL A 556 -7.21 25.15 5.77
C VAL A 556 -6.76 24.22 4.64
N ILE A 557 -6.00 24.72 3.67
CA ILE A 557 -5.48 23.92 2.55
C ILE A 557 -4.41 22.94 3.07
N GLU A 558 -3.52 23.40 3.95
CA GLU A 558 -2.45 22.58 4.55
C GLU A 558 -3.02 21.47 5.46
N GLU A 559 -4.01 21.81 6.30
CA GLU A 559 -4.69 20.86 7.18
C GLU A 559 -5.51 19.84 6.37
N LEU A 560 -6.17 20.25 5.28
CA LEU A 560 -6.87 19.33 4.37
C LEU A 560 -5.90 18.39 3.65
N TYR A 561 -4.75 18.90 3.18
CA TYR A 561 -3.71 18.08 2.55
C TYR A 561 -3.20 16.98 3.51
N GLU A 562 -2.93 17.33 4.78
CA GLU A 562 -2.50 16.35 5.78
C GLU A 562 -3.63 15.40 6.21
N ALA A 563 -4.89 15.85 6.23
CA ALA A 563 -6.04 14.98 6.46
C ALA A 563 -6.17 13.93 5.35
N LEU A 564 -6.14 14.37 4.09
CA LEU A 564 -6.19 13.50 2.91
C LEU A 564 -5.04 12.49 2.91
N ARG A 565 -3.82 12.92 3.25
CA ARG A 565 -2.67 12.02 3.38
C ARG A 565 -2.91 10.91 4.40
N LYS A 566 -3.48 11.24 5.57
CA LYS A 566 -3.82 10.26 6.61
C LYS A 566 -4.92 9.31 6.16
N ASP A 567 -5.94 9.81 5.46
CA ASP A 567 -7.06 8.98 5.02
C ASP A 567 -6.68 8.09 3.81
N ILE A 568 -5.74 8.52 2.96
CA ILE A 568 -5.09 7.63 1.97
C ILE A 568 -4.29 6.52 2.66
N PHE A 569 -3.53 6.84 3.70
CA PHE A 569 -2.81 5.82 4.48
C PHE A 569 -3.79 4.83 5.14
N ARG A 570 -4.90 5.33 5.69
CA ARG A 570 -5.98 4.50 6.25
C ARG A 570 -6.62 3.61 5.20
N LEU A 571 -6.93 4.13 4.01
CA LEU A 571 -7.46 3.37 2.88
C LEU A 571 -6.50 2.23 2.49
N LYS A 572 -5.21 2.52 2.35
CA LYS A 572 -4.16 1.50 2.07
C LYS A 572 -4.06 0.45 3.19
N SER A 573 -4.25 0.86 4.44
CA SER A 573 -4.25 -0.04 5.60
C SER A 573 -5.45 -0.98 5.56
N ILE A 574 -6.67 -0.46 5.35
CA ILE A 574 -7.89 -1.27 5.17
C ILE A 574 -7.72 -2.26 4.02
N ALA A 575 -7.19 -1.81 2.89
CA ALA A 575 -6.92 -2.64 1.72
C ALA A 575 -5.89 -3.76 1.96
N SER A 576 -5.05 -3.64 3.00
CA SER A 576 -4.02 -4.63 3.34
C SER A 576 -4.47 -5.59 4.45
N GLN A 577 -5.71 -5.47 4.94
CA GLN A 577 -6.25 -6.37 5.96
C GLN A 577 -6.60 -7.74 5.37
N HIS A 578 -6.54 -8.78 6.20
CA HIS A 578 -7.16 -10.07 5.94
C HIS A 578 -8.52 -10.11 6.66
N PRO A 579 -9.63 -9.75 5.99
CA PRO A 579 -10.91 -9.60 6.67
C PRO A 579 -11.55 -10.94 7.00
N ASN A 580 -12.02 -11.09 8.24
CA ASN A 580 -12.87 -12.22 8.64
C ASN A 580 -14.33 -12.06 8.18
N ASN A 581 -14.73 -10.84 7.78
CA ASN A 581 -16.06 -10.54 7.24
C ASN A 581 -15.87 -9.62 6.03
N LEU A 582 -16.03 -10.18 4.83
CA LEU A 582 -15.78 -9.50 3.56
C LEU A 582 -16.77 -8.36 3.32
N GLU A 583 -18.06 -8.55 3.61
CA GLU A 583 -19.10 -7.54 3.41
C GLU A 583 -18.81 -6.27 4.23
N LYS A 584 -18.58 -6.41 5.53
CA LYS A 584 -18.26 -5.28 6.41
C LYS A 584 -16.94 -4.62 6.00
N TRP A 585 -15.93 -5.43 5.68
CA TRP A 585 -14.65 -4.89 5.22
C TRP A 585 -14.81 -4.07 3.94
N TYR A 586 -15.58 -4.58 2.98
CA TYR A 586 -15.85 -3.91 1.72
C TYR A 586 -16.61 -2.59 1.92
N ALA A 587 -17.65 -2.59 2.77
CA ALA A 587 -18.37 -1.37 3.13
C ALA A 587 -17.44 -0.30 3.72
N HIS A 588 -16.53 -0.68 4.64
CA HIS A 588 -15.54 0.25 5.19
C HIS A 588 -14.54 0.75 4.13
N TYR A 589 -14.12 -0.13 3.21
CA TYR A 589 -13.24 0.24 2.12
C TYR A 589 -13.90 1.28 1.20
N VAL A 590 -15.13 1.03 0.75
CA VAL A 590 -15.93 1.93 -0.10
C VAL A 590 -16.17 3.27 0.59
N GLU A 591 -16.52 3.28 1.89
CA GLU A 591 -16.70 4.51 2.65
C GLU A 591 -15.38 5.31 2.76
N SER A 592 -14.26 4.63 3.04
CA SER A 592 -12.94 5.26 3.11
C SER A 592 -12.52 5.84 1.76
N LEU A 593 -12.81 5.13 0.66
CA LEU A 593 -12.51 5.58 -0.69
C LEU A 593 -13.34 6.82 -1.05
N LYS A 594 -14.65 6.81 -0.76
CA LYS A 594 -15.56 7.94 -0.97
C LYS A 594 -15.07 9.20 -0.25
N ARG A 595 -14.57 9.02 0.97
CA ARG A 595 -13.98 10.10 1.75
C ARG A 595 -12.73 10.67 1.09
N VAL A 596 -11.77 9.81 0.73
CA VAL A 596 -10.54 10.20 0.03
C VAL A 596 -10.86 10.94 -1.27
N LYS A 597 -11.82 10.46 -2.07
CA LYS A 597 -12.26 11.14 -3.30
C LYS A 597 -12.83 12.53 -3.01
N LYS A 598 -13.68 12.68 -2.00
CA LYS A 598 -14.27 13.97 -1.64
C LYS A 598 -13.22 14.99 -1.19
N GLU A 599 -12.29 14.57 -0.34
CA GLU A 599 -11.18 15.41 0.12
C GLU A 599 -10.27 15.80 -1.04
N PHE A 600 -9.98 14.85 -1.92
CA PHE A 600 -9.22 15.06 -3.14
C PHE A 600 -9.85 16.12 -4.05
N ASP A 601 -11.15 16.00 -4.37
CA ASP A 601 -11.86 16.97 -5.19
C ASP A 601 -11.87 18.36 -4.55
N THR A 602 -12.08 18.40 -3.23
CA THR A 602 -12.06 19.65 -2.46
C THR A 602 -10.69 20.32 -2.56
N LEU A 603 -9.62 19.55 -2.39
CA LEU A 603 -8.25 20.05 -2.49
C LEU A 603 -7.91 20.50 -3.91
N ARG A 604 -8.36 19.76 -4.92
CA ARG A 604 -8.22 20.11 -6.35
C ARG A 604 -8.82 21.47 -6.66
N ASP A 605 -10.04 21.70 -6.19
CA ASP A 605 -10.75 22.95 -6.47
C ASP A 605 -10.09 24.13 -5.74
N LEU A 606 -9.53 23.91 -4.54
CA LEU A 606 -8.78 24.92 -3.78
C LEU A 606 -7.37 25.19 -4.32
N ALA A 607 -6.73 24.21 -4.94
CA ALA A 607 -5.39 24.34 -5.50
C ALA A 607 -5.38 24.85 -6.95
N THR A 608 -6.51 25.36 -7.46
CA THR A 608 -6.69 25.79 -8.85
C THR A 608 -5.60 26.75 -9.33
N ASN A 609 -5.16 26.56 -10.58
CA ASN A 609 -4.20 27.43 -11.27
C ASN A 609 -4.86 28.62 -11.98
N LYS A 610 -6.19 28.76 -11.84
CA LYS A 610 -6.94 29.91 -12.36
C LYS A 610 -7.10 30.95 -11.27
N GLU A 611 -6.80 32.20 -11.59
CA GLU A 611 -7.07 33.33 -10.71
C GLU A 611 -8.58 33.52 -10.58
N ILE A 612 -9.09 33.43 -9.35
CA ILE A 612 -10.46 33.74 -8.98
C ILE A 612 -10.44 35.20 -8.52
N ASN A 613 -11.30 36.03 -9.09
CA ASN A 613 -11.39 37.47 -8.83
C ASN A 613 -12.79 38.00 -9.15
N GLU A 614 -13.06 39.29 -8.98
CA GLU A 614 -14.40 39.86 -9.22
C GLU A 614 -14.93 39.68 -10.65
N SER A 615 -14.07 39.54 -11.66
CA SER A 615 -14.47 39.27 -13.05
C SER A 615 -14.62 37.78 -13.39
N SER A 616 -14.29 36.87 -12.47
CA SER A 616 -14.47 35.42 -12.66
C SER A 616 -15.95 35.04 -12.72
N LYS A 617 -16.26 33.94 -13.45
CA LYS A 617 -17.63 33.41 -13.55
C LYS A 617 -18.19 33.13 -12.15
N ALA A 618 -19.48 33.40 -11.98
CA ALA A 618 -20.16 33.19 -10.70
C ALA A 618 -20.05 31.73 -10.20
N GLU A 619 -20.08 30.78 -11.13
CA GLU A 619 -19.93 29.36 -10.86
C GLU A 619 -18.55 29.00 -10.31
N ASP A 620 -17.47 29.50 -10.92
CA ASP A 620 -16.09 29.23 -10.45
C ASP A 620 -15.87 29.77 -9.03
N LYS A 621 -16.39 30.97 -8.73
CA LYS A 621 -16.35 31.56 -7.38
C LYS A 621 -17.12 30.71 -6.37
N LYS A 622 -18.33 30.29 -6.75
CA LYS A 622 -19.20 29.48 -5.89
C LYS A 622 -18.53 28.15 -5.56
N THR A 623 -18.04 27.43 -6.56
CA THR A 623 -17.33 26.16 -6.40
C THR A 623 -16.12 26.30 -5.48
N TYR A 624 -15.31 27.35 -5.65
CA TYR A 624 -14.15 27.60 -4.80
C TYR A 624 -14.55 27.85 -3.34
N LEU A 625 -15.56 28.70 -3.10
CA LEU A 625 -16.05 29.01 -1.75
C LEU A 625 -16.71 27.81 -1.07
N ASP A 626 -17.53 27.06 -1.79
CA ASP A 626 -18.19 25.85 -1.29
C ASP A 626 -17.14 24.79 -0.91
N SER A 627 -16.10 24.63 -1.72
CA SER A 627 -14.96 23.74 -1.42
C SER A 627 -14.19 24.18 -0.18
N TYR A 628 -13.97 25.48 -0.02
CA TYR A 628 -13.30 26.00 1.18
C TYR A 628 -14.11 25.74 2.45
N LEU A 629 -15.43 25.95 2.40
CA LEU A 629 -16.32 25.67 3.54
C LEU A 629 -16.39 24.17 3.85
N ALA A 630 -16.44 23.33 2.81
CA ALA A 630 -16.40 21.87 2.97
C ALA A 630 -15.08 21.41 3.63
N ALA A 631 -13.95 22.02 3.28
CA ALA A 631 -12.66 21.76 3.91
C ALA A 631 -12.67 22.12 5.41
N GLN A 632 -13.16 23.32 5.77
CA GLN A 632 -13.29 23.74 7.18
C GLN A 632 -14.20 22.81 7.98
N GLU A 633 -15.35 22.43 7.41
CA GLU A 633 -16.28 21.50 8.06
C GLU A 633 -15.62 20.13 8.28
N HIS A 634 -14.88 19.64 7.28
CA HIS A 634 -14.18 18.37 7.38
C HIS A 634 -13.12 18.40 8.50
N ILE A 635 -12.25 19.41 8.50
CA ILE A 635 -11.19 19.59 9.50
C ILE A 635 -11.79 19.70 10.91
N SER A 636 -12.83 20.50 11.10
CA SER A 636 -13.49 20.66 12.40
C SER A 636 -14.10 19.35 12.90
N LYS A 637 -14.79 18.58 12.04
CA LYS A 637 -15.29 17.23 12.39
C LYS A 637 -14.16 16.27 12.75
N GLN A 638 -13.03 16.34 12.06
CA GLN A 638 -11.87 15.51 12.36
C GLN A 638 -11.30 15.85 13.74
N HIS A 639 -11.15 17.14 14.09
CA HIS A 639 -10.73 17.57 15.42
C HIS A 639 -11.70 17.10 16.52
N VAL A 640 -13.01 17.28 16.31
CA VAL A 640 -14.04 16.80 17.25
C VAL A 640 -13.96 15.29 17.46
N SER A 641 -13.78 14.51 16.38
CA SER A 641 -13.65 13.05 16.47
C SER A 641 -12.36 12.64 17.18
N GLN A 642 -11.23 13.30 16.91
CA GLN A 642 -9.96 13.02 17.59
C GLN A 642 -10.04 13.36 19.08
N ASN A 643 -10.65 14.49 19.41
CA ASN A 643 -10.88 14.90 20.79
C ASN A 643 -11.79 13.91 21.51
N LYS A 644 -12.90 13.47 20.90
CA LYS A 644 -13.78 12.44 21.46
C LYS A 644 -13.05 11.12 21.71
N LEU A 645 -12.21 10.66 20.77
CA LEU A 645 -11.42 9.44 20.94
C LEU A 645 -10.41 9.57 22.08
N ARG A 646 -9.71 10.72 22.18
CA ARG A 646 -8.79 11.03 23.29
C ARG A 646 -9.52 11.04 24.62
N THR A 647 -10.72 11.63 24.68
CA THR A 647 -11.56 11.62 25.88
C THR A 647 -11.95 10.20 26.29
N VAL A 648 -12.38 9.35 25.34
CA VAL A 648 -12.76 7.96 25.63
C VAL A 648 -11.57 7.14 26.13
N ILE A 649 -10.42 7.20 25.43
CA ILE A 649 -9.21 6.47 25.84
C ILE A 649 -8.69 7.01 27.18
N GLY A 650 -8.65 8.33 27.35
CA GLY A 650 -8.24 8.98 28.58
C GLY A 650 -9.11 8.57 29.77
N ALA A 651 -10.44 8.55 29.58
CA ALA A 651 -11.39 8.10 30.58
C ALA A 651 -11.19 6.62 30.93
N ILE A 652 -11.03 5.73 29.94
CA ILE A 652 -10.78 4.29 30.18
C ILE A 652 -9.49 4.08 30.97
N LEU A 653 -8.39 4.73 30.57
CA LEU A 653 -7.10 4.62 31.25
C LEU A 653 -7.17 5.15 32.69
N LEU A 654 -7.88 6.26 32.91
CA LEU A 654 -8.06 6.85 34.22
C LEU A 654 -8.91 5.95 35.13
N SER A 655 -10.03 5.43 34.64
CA SER A 655 -10.91 4.52 35.39
C SER A 655 -10.19 3.21 35.74
N LEU A 656 -9.50 2.59 34.78
CA LEU A 656 -8.74 1.35 35.01
C LEU A 656 -7.55 1.59 35.95
N GLY A 657 -6.84 2.71 35.77
CA GLY A 657 -5.72 3.10 36.63
C GLY A 657 -6.17 3.31 38.08
N LEU A 658 -7.25 4.05 38.31
CA LEU A 658 -7.80 4.28 39.66
C LEU A 658 -8.27 2.98 40.31
N LEU A 659 -8.99 2.13 39.57
CA LEU A 659 -9.49 0.86 40.08
C LEU A 659 -8.34 -0.08 40.47
N MET A 660 -7.32 -0.20 39.62
CA MET A 660 -6.10 -0.97 39.91
C MET A 660 -5.32 -0.41 41.10
N LEU A 661 -5.25 0.93 41.21
CA LEU A 661 -4.56 1.60 42.32
C LEU A 661 -5.26 1.34 43.66
N ILE A 662 -6.59 1.44 43.70
CA ILE A 662 -7.40 1.14 44.88
C ILE A 662 -7.23 -0.33 45.28
N ILE A 663 -7.37 -1.27 44.34
CA ILE A 663 -7.21 -2.71 44.61
C ILE A 663 -5.79 -3.00 45.13
N SER A 664 -4.77 -2.43 44.51
CA SER A 664 -3.37 -2.64 44.90
C SER A 664 -3.07 -2.05 46.28
N LEU A 665 -3.63 -0.90 46.62
CA LEU A 665 -3.53 -0.29 47.96
C LEU A 665 -4.23 -1.13 49.02
N ILE A 666 -5.47 -1.57 48.77
CA ILE A 666 -6.22 -2.44 49.70
C ILE A 666 -5.46 -3.75 49.93
N MET A 667 -5.00 -4.38 48.85
CA MET A 667 -4.23 -5.63 48.93
C MET A 667 -2.91 -5.44 49.68
N LEU A 668 -2.20 -4.33 49.46
CA LEU A 668 -0.99 -3.99 50.20
C LEU A 668 -1.31 -3.84 51.70
N LEU A 669 -2.35 -3.07 52.06
CA LEU A 669 -2.76 -2.87 53.45
C LEU A 669 -3.16 -4.18 54.16
N VAL A 670 -3.92 -5.03 53.48
CA VAL A 670 -4.35 -6.35 54.01
C VAL A 670 -3.15 -7.29 54.15
N LYS A 671 -2.29 -7.39 53.15
CA LYS A 671 -1.12 -8.29 53.20
C LYS A 671 -0.01 -7.79 54.09
N PHE A 672 0.13 -6.48 54.30
CA PHE A 672 1.10 -5.92 55.24
C PHE A 672 0.77 -6.30 56.68
N LYS A 673 -0.53 -6.43 57.03
CA LYS A 673 -0.97 -6.94 58.33
C LYS A 673 -0.75 -8.45 58.52
N VAL A 674 -0.77 -9.24 57.44
CA VAL A 674 -0.78 -10.71 57.51
C VAL A 674 0.58 -11.36 57.15
N ASN A 675 1.40 -10.73 56.30
CA ASN A 675 2.62 -11.34 55.77
C ASN A 675 3.68 -10.27 55.41
N LYS A 676 4.68 -10.10 56.29
CA LYS A 676 5.75 -9.08 56.16
C LYS A 676 6.86 -9.45 55.15
N ARG A 677 6.63 -10.42 54.25
CA ARG A 677 7.65 -10.82 53.27
C ARG A 677 7.91 -9.72 52.25
N ARG A 678 9.16 -9.24 52.19
CA ARG A 678 9.64 -8.16 51.31
C ARG A 678 9.23 -8.32 49.83
N LYS A 679 9.19 -9.55 49.32
CA LYS A 679 8.79 -9.86 47.93
C LYS A 679 7.32 -9.53 47.63
N VAL A 680 6.42 -9.68 48.61
CA VAL A 680 4.99 -9.39 48.45
C VAL A 680 4.76 -7.87 48.41
N ILE A 681 5.41 -7.14 49.31
CA ILE A 681 5.37 -5.67 49.36
C ILE A 681 5.89 -5.09 48.03
N LEU A 682 7.04 -5.60 47.55
CA LEU A 682 7.63 -5.15 46.28
C LEU A 682 6.67 -5.33 45.09
N ALA A 683 5.97 -6.47 44.99
CA ALA A 683 5.03 -6.73 43.90
C ALA A 683 3.84 -5.75 43.89
N TYR A 684 3.30 -5.41 45.07
CA TYR A 684 2.22 -4.43 45.18
C TYR A 684 2.70 -2.99 44.93
N SER A 685 3.91 -2.64 45.36
CA SER A 685 4.52 -1.34 45.02
C SER A 685 4.69 -1.16 43.51
N VAL A 686 5.10 -2.21 42.79
CA VAL A 686 5.18 -2.18 41.32
C VAL A 686 3.79 -2.03 40.69
N MET A 687 2.77 -2.74 41.18
CA MET A 687 1.40 -2.60 40.68
C MET A 687 0.83 -1.19 40.93
N ILE A 688 1.13 -0.58 42.09
CA ILE A 688 0.77 0.82 42.37
C ILE A 688 1.47 1.76 41.38
N GLY A 689 2.76 1.55 41.11
CA GLY A 689 3.52 2.34 40.13
C GLY A 689 2.92 2.28 38.73
N VAL A 690 2.59 1.08 38.23
CA VAL A 690 1.93 0.91 36.92
C VAL A 690 0.55 1.57 36.91
N SER A 691 -0.22 1.42 37.98
CA SER A 691 -1.55 2.04 38.10
C SER A 691 -1.47 3.56 38.10
N ALA A 692 -0.49 4.15 38.79
CA ALA A 692 -0.25 5.59 38.80
C ALA A 692 0.14 6.10 37.41
N ILE A 693 0.96 5.37 36.65
CA ILE A 693 1.29 5.72 35.25
C ILE A 693 0.02 5.74 34.37
N LEU A 694 -0.87 4.76 34.52
CA LEU A 694 -2.15 4.72 33.78
C LEU A 694 -3.05 5.91 34.13
N VAL A 695 -3.13 6.29 35.41
CA VAL A 695 -3.88 7.46 35.86
C VAL A 695 -3.28 8.74 35.26
N VAL A 696 -1.97 8.93 35.34
CA VAL A 696 -1.28 10.11 34.79
C VAL A 696 -1.47 10.20 33.28
N ALA A 697 -1.32 9.09 32.55
CA ALA A 697 -1.58 9.04 31.11
C ALA A 697 -3.04 9.39 30.77
N GLY A 698 -4.00 8.88 31.54
CA GLY A 698 -5.42 9.20 31.42
C GLY A 698 -5.70 10.70 31.64
N VAL A 699 -5.14 11.30 32.69
CA VAL A 699 -5.26 12.73 32.98
C VAL A 699 -4.66 13.58 31.87
N ILE A 700 -3.46 13.25 31.38
CA ILE A 700 -2.80 14.01 30.29
C ILE A 700 -3.65 13.97 29.02
N LEU A 701 -4.19 12.81 28.65
CA LEU A 701 -5.05 12.68 27.47
C LEU A 701 -6.35 13.48 27.59
N LEU A 702 -6.91 13.59 28.79
CA LEU A 702 -8.10 14.41 29.05
C LEU A 702 -7.78 15.91 29.08
N ALA A 703 -6.62 16.29 29.64
CA ALA A 703 -6.18 17.69 29.70
C ALA A 703 -5.87 18.28 28.32
N LEU A 704 -5.41 17.45 27.35
CA LEU A 704 -5.15 17.86 25.97
C LEU A 704 -6.40 18.04 25.09
N VAL A 705 -7.61 17.85 25.66
CA VAL A 705 -8.90 18.06 24.98
C VAL A 705 -9.52 19.43 25.34
N ILE A 706 -9.11 20.01 26.47
CA ILE A 706 -9.46 21.36 26.92
C ILE A 706 -8.49 22.35 26.26
#